data_AF-A0A7W7SFC0-F1
#
_entry.id   AF-A0A7W7SFC0-F1
#
_cell.length_a   1.000
_cell.length_b   1.000
_cell.length_c   1.000
_cell.angle_alpha   90.00
_cell.angle_beta   90.00
_cell.angle_gamma   90.00
#
_symmetry.space_group_name_H-M   'P 1'
#
loop_
_entity.id
_entity.type
_entity.pdbx_description
1 polymer ?
#
loop_
_entity_poly.entity_id
_entity_poly.type
_entity_poly.pdbx_seq_one_letter_code
_entity_poly.pdbx_strand_id
1 'polypeptide(L)'
;MTENRSAAEAAPIAPEPERGWHRWLRLLGLLAGRLRTAPLTVTLFVALWAVGAATGSLGDGPDQSLLEQVGVGLPSLREGHWWALVGSLLWCPGIGAYVSTSLLLLVLGPVAEQRLGTPLTAGALIVCQVLGSLLGTGLTRLGVAADLDWLNSIQDQIATGPGVGLLGLAAVLSYRLTALWRRRVRLLAVLVPLVAMLYIGHLESVQRFAGVLVGLLLGALLHHRRPVLPRGISHTEARVLVALCLLATALGPLVASLYRDAIGPFNTMSELYFSHVPSAEEVTEACAESAKACARAHSTQRFFDSPGRLMAALVPGLLVVLAEGLRRGLRSAWWITVCTELLWTGLLAWVLADNYDDFAQSGGAGYLIQLMGEAMLLPVAMLVLLLITRQRFDQRLPGRDLRRLALVIGSALLLSCGAYVGIGWLVREQYEPDATLGELFAGLPSELLPPAYNDLVPDYPIAAGGTAQALEIWCGVLFWAVALVALLLAFRRPVVHVDAEDAARARELLIRYGGSTLSFISTWDGNHYWFDERGEAAVPYRVIATVALTTGDPFGEPEARRRAVAGFARYCDERGWTPCFYSVTADTRQAADQLGWRSLQVAEDTVVPLPDLAFTGKKWQDIRTSLNKAGKEGITAEWWTWQDAPIAIRDQIRSISEEWVSDKGLPEMGFTLGGLEELADPAVRVLVAVDADRTVHGLTSWMPVYRDGAPVGWTLDFMRRRSEGFRGVMEFLIASAALGFKEEGAEFLSLSGAPLARAERGTEPSTLDRTMDWLGRSMEPVYGFRSLLAFKAKFQPEYRPMYMVYPDPAALGSISRAIGKAYLPHLTPAQGVRLMRKLSG
;
A
#
# COMPACT_ATOMS: atom_id res chain seq x y z
N MET A 1 11.30 -39.50 36.69
CA MET A 1 12.30 -38.75 35.90
C MET A 1 11.75 -38.58 34.49
N THR A 2 10.82 -37.64 34.33
CA THR A 2 10.20 -37.25 33.06
C THR A 2 9.59 -35.87 33.32
N GLU A 3 9.57 -35.02 32.30
CA GLU A 3 9.04 -33.64 32.29
C GLU A 3 9.95 -32.53 32.81
N ASN A 4 10.91 -32.14 31.96
CA ASN A 4 11.24 -30.73 31.77
C ASN A 4 11.71 -30.52 30.32
N ARG A 5 10.84 -30.81 29.33
CA ARG A 5 11.06 -30.33 27.96
C ARG A 5 10.81 -28.83 28.00
N SER A 6 11.84 -28.03 27.74
CA SER A 6 11.67 -26.59 27.67
C SER A 6 10.65 -26.26 26.56
N ALA A 7 9.83 -25.22 26.74
CA ALA A 7 8.86 -24.78 25.74
C ALA A 7 9.48 -24.46 24.35
N ALA A 8 10.81 -24.34 24.28
CA ALA A 8 11.56 -24.15 23.03
C ALA A 8 11.86 -25.45 22.25
N GLU A 9 11.64 -26.63 22.83
CA GLU A 9 11.74 -27.94 22.15
C GLU A 9 10.37 -28.53 21.78
N ALA A 10 9.28 -27.84 22.12
CA ALA A 10 7.94 -28.23 21.72
C ALA A 10 7.67 -27.84 20.27
N ALA A 11 6.91 -28.66 19.53
CA ALA A 11 6.47 -28.30 18.19
C ALA A 11 5.71 -26.96 18.17
N PRO A 12 5.76 -26.23 17.05
CA PRO A 12 5.12 -24.93 16.96
C PRO A 12 3.61 -25.06 17.11
N ILE A 13 3.02 -24.19 17.92
CA ILE A 13 1.58 -24.23 18.22
C ILE A 13 0.85 -23.46 17.10
N ALA A 14 -0.25 -24.02 16.59
CA ALA A 14 -1.25 -23.24 15.86
C ALA A 14 -2.12 -22.54 16.91
N PRO A 15 -1.99 -21.21 17.10
CA PRO A 15 -2.75 -20.52 18.14
C PRO A 15 -4.26 -20.60 17.83
N GLU A 16 -5.07 -20.93 18.84
CA GLU A 16 -6.53 -20.90 18.69
C GLU A 16 -6.99 -19.47 18.34
N PRO A 17 -7.97 -19.31 17.42
CA PRO A 17 -8.50 -18.00 17.10
C PRO A 17 -9.20 -17.38 18.33
N GLU A 18 -8.55 -16.39 18.95
CA GLU A 18 -9.08 -15.73 20.15
C GLU A 18 -10.47 -15.10 19.92
N ARG A 19 -11.41 -15.41 20.84
CA ARG A 19 -12.75 -14.81 20.92
C ARG A 19 -12.69 -13.30 21.26
N GLY A 20 -13.59 -12.52 20.66
CA GLY A 20 -13.52 -11.06 20.55
C GLY A 20 -13.45 -10.24 21.86
N TRP A 21 -13.91 -10.74 23.00
CA TRP A 21 -13.91 -9.97 24.26
C TRP A 21 -12.54 -9.90 24.95
N HIS A 22 -11.74 -10.97 24.91
CA HIS A 22 -10.39 -10.99 25.50
C HIS A 22 -9.41 -10.09 24.74
N ARG A 23 -9.64 -9.85 23.43
CA ARG A 23 -8.85 -8.91 22.62
C ARG A 23 -8.92 -7.48 23.15
N TRP A 24 -10.10 -7.01 23.54
CA TRP A 24 -10.29 -5.64 24.05
C TRP A 24 -9.60 -5.42 25.39
N LEU A 25 -9.71 -6.38 26.31
CA LEU A 25 -9.03 -6.31 27.61
C LEU A 25 -7.51 -6.35 27.49
N ARG A 26 -6.96 -7.16 26.58
CA ARG A 26 -5.51 -7.16 26.27
C ARG A 26 -5.05 -5.87 25.59
N LEU A 27 -5.81 -5.34 24.63
CA LEU A 27 -5.52 -4.06 23.99
C LEU A 27 -5.47 -2.91 25.01
N LEU A 28 -6.43 -2.88 25.93
CA LEU A 28 -6.44 -1.93 27.04
C LEU A 28 -5.23 -2.13 27.96
N GLY A 29 -4.84 -3.38 28.25
CA GLY A 29 -3.63 -3.69 29.02
C GLY A 29 -2.34 -3.24 28.34
N LEU A 30 -2.21 -3.42 27.02
CA LEU A 30 -1.07 -2.98 26.22
C LEU A 30 -1.00 -1.45 26.13
N LEU A 31 -2.13 -0.78 25.94
CA LEU A 31 -2.22 0.68 25.93
C LEU A 31 -1.87 1.27 27.30
N ALA A 32 -2.39 0.69 28.38
CA ALA A 32 -2.05 1.08 29.74
C ALA A 32 -0.55 0.84 30.05
N GLY A 33 0.01 -0.27 29.58
CA GLY A 33 1.45 -0.56 29.70
C GLY A 33 2.31 0.48 28.97
N ARG A 34 1.94 0.86 27.75
CA ARG A 34 2.66 1.91 26.99
C ARG A 34 2.55 3.29 27.64
N LEU A 35 1.38 3.66 28.14
CA LEU A 35 1.17 4.95 28.82
C LEU A 35 1.97 5.06 30.12
N ARG A 36 2.14 3.96 30.86
CA ARG A 36 3.02 3.93 32.06
C ARG A 36 4.48 4.24 31.75
N THR A 37 4.92 3.97 30.52
CA THR A 37 6.29 4.26 30.06
C THR A 37 6.45 5.64 29.40
N ALA A 38 5.40 6.48 29.42
CA ALA A 38 5.34 7.75 28.69
C ALA A 38 4.96 8.94 29.61
N PRO A 39 5.83 9.31 30.58
CA PRO A 39 5.51 10.33 31.58
C PRO A 39 5.26 11.73 30.98
N LEU A 40 5.95 12.11 29.90
CA LEU A 40 5.74 13.42 29.26
C LEU A 40 4.36 13.49 28.61
N THR A 41 3.95 12.43 27.93
CA THR A 41 2.64 12.34 27.26
C THR A 41 1.51 12.50 28.27
N VAL A 42 1.58 11.78 29.39
CA VAL A 42 0.58 11.87 30.47
C VAL A 42 0.58 13.28 31.08
N THR A 43 1.76 13.85 31.33
CA THR A 43 1.89 15.20 31.91
C THR A 43 1.29 16.27 30.99
N LEU A 44 1.61 16.23 29.69
CA LEU A 44 1.07 17.18 28.70
C LEU A 44 -0.44 17.03 28.54
N PHE A 45 -0.96 15.79 28.51
CA PHE A 45 -2.39 15.55 28.44
C PHE A 45 -3.12 16.14 29.65
N VAL A 46 -2.63 15.86 30.86
CA VAL A 46 -3.22 16.40 32.10
C VAL A 46 -3.10 17.93 32.13
N ALA A 47 -1.94 18.49 31.77
CA ALA A 47 -1.72 19.93 31.75
C ALA A 47 -2.67 20.64 30.77
N LEU A 48 -2.83 20.11 29.56
CA LEU A 48 -3.70 20.67 28.52
C LEU A 48 -5.16 20.79 29.03
N TRP A 49 -5.71 19.72 29.60
CA TRP A 49 -7.08 19.71 30.12
C TRP A 49 -7.24 20.51 31.41
N ALA A 50 -6.25 20.46 32.32
CA ALA A 50 -6.30 21.21 33.58
C ALA A 50 -6.23 22.72 33.35
N VAL A 51 -5.34 23.19 32.48
CA VAL A 51 -5.23 24.61 32.13
C VAL A 51 -6.49 25.07 31.38
N GLY A 52 -6.96 24.30 30.41
CA GLY A 52 -8.21 24.59 29.71
C GLY A 52 -9.40 24.72 30.66
N ALA A 53 -9.53 23.80 31.63
CA ALA A 53 -10.60 23.86 32.63
C ALA A 53 -10.46 25.07 33.57
N ALA A 54 -9.24 25.34 34.06
CA ALA A 54 -8.97 26.43 34.98
C ALA A 54 -9.18 27.82 34.35
N THR A 55 -8.98 27.94 33.05
CA THR A 55 -9.15 29.19 32.29
C THR A 55 -10.51 29.32 31.60
N GLY A 56 -11.41 28.35 31.77
CA GLY A 56 -12.72 28.34 31.12
C GLY A 56 -12.68 28.12 29.60
N SER A 57 -11.54 27.70 29.05
CA SER A 57 -11.29 27.63 27.61
C SER A 57 -11.72 26.33 26.93
N LEU A 58 -12.31 25.38 27.65
CA LEU A 58 -12.65 24.06 27.08
C LEU A 58 -13.77 24.10 26.04
N GLY A 59 -14.71 25.05 26.14
CA GLY A 59 -15.85 25.19 25.22
C GLY A 59 -15.45 25.87 23.92
N ASP A 60 -15.48 27.20 23.95
CA ASP A 60 -15.28 28.09 22.79
C ASP A 60 -13.81 28.54 22.62
N GLY A 61 -12.89 27.96 23.38
CA GLY A 61 -11.49 28.39 23.41
C GLY A 61 -11.23 29.51 24.43
N PRO A 62 -10.00 30.06 24.46
CA PRO A 62 -9.65 31.16 25.34
C PRO A 62 -10.38 32.45 24.95
N ASP A 63 -10.84 33.21 25.94
CA ASP A 63 -11.45 34.53 25.72
C ASP A 63 -10.45 35.49 25.04
N GLN A 64 -10.94 36.50 24.32
CA GLN A 64 -10.15 37.33 23.41
C GLN A 64 -8.95 37.98 24.10
N SER A 65 -9.14 38.48 25.32
CA SER A 65 -8.08 39.11 26.12
C SER A 65 -6.95 38.14 26.50
N LEU A 66 -7.28 36.86 26.70
CA LEU A 66 -6.32 35.80 26.97
C LEU A 66 -5.65 35.37 25.66
N LEU A 67 -6.43 35.19 24.59
CA LEU A 67 -5.96 34.79 23.26
C LEU A 67 -4.88 35.75 22.73
N GLU A 68 -5.05 37.06 22.89
CA GLU A 68 -4.08 38.08 22.48
C GLU A 68 -2.75 37.96 23.26
N GLN A 69 -2.79 37.50 24.52
CA GLN A 69 -1.61 37.32 25.36
C GLN A 69 -0.89 35.99 25.12
N VAL A 70 -1.61 34.89 24.88
CA VAL A 70 -1.00 33.54 24.84
C VAL A 70 -0.90 32.96 23.42
N GLY A 71 -1.64 33.50 22.47
CA GLY A 71 -1.69 33.02 21.10
C GLY A 71 -0.58 33.59 20.22
N VAL A 72 -0.25 32.86 19.15
CA VAL A 72 0.86 33.20 18.25
C VAL A 72 0.32 33.70 16.91
N GLY A 73 0.61 34.96 16.60
CA GLY A 73 0.35 35.57 15.31
C GLY A 73 1.27 36.75 15.04
N LEU A 74 1.11 37.35 13.86
CA LEU A 74 1.77 38.61 13.52
C LEU A 74 1.46 39.73 14.53
N PRO A 75 0.21 39.91 15.00
CA PRO A 75 -0.12 40.91 16.01
C PRO A 75 0.65 40.71 17.32
N SER A 76 0.57 39.51 17.92
CA SER A 76 1.20 39.18 19.20
C SER A 76 2.73 39.33 19.18
N LEU A 77 3.39 38.95 18.06
CA LEU A 77 4.84 39.11 17.93
C LEU A 77 5.27 40.57 17.72
N ARG A 78 4.44 41.41 17.09
CA ARG A 78 4.70 42.86 16.97
C ARG A 78 4.62 43.57 18.33
N GLU A 79 3.73 43.10 19.21
CA GLU A 79 3.57 43.61 20.58
C GLU A 79 4.65 43.09 21.55
N GLY A 80 5.52 42.18 21.10
CA GLY A 80 6.61 41.65 21.91
C GLY A 80 6.23 40.45 22.79
N HIS A 81 5.08 39.82 22.56
CA HIS A 81 4.62 38.62 23.28
C HIS A 81 5.35 37.35 22.83
N TRP A 82 6.69 37.35 22.90
CA TRP A 82 7.53 36.22 22.48
C TRP A 82 7.27 34.94 23.29
N TRP A 83 6.73 35.06 24.51
CA TRP A 83 6.33 33.92 25.34
C TRP A 83 5.19 33.11 24.70
N ALA A 84 4.37 33.70 23.83
CA ALA A 84 3.28 33.01 23.15
C ALA A 84 3.76 31.82 22.31
N LEU A 85 5.00 31.85 21.80
CA LEU A 85 5.62 30.76 21.04
C LEU A 85 5.66 29.43 21.80
N VAL A 86 5.72 29.49 23.14
CA VAL A 86 5.66 28.33 24.03
C VAL A 86 4.30 28.28 24.76
N GLY A 87 3.77 29.45 25.17
CA GLY A 87 2.50 29.56 25.89
C GLY A 87 1.32 28.95 25.12
N SER A 88 1.28 29.11 23.80
CA SER A 88 0.24 28.55 22.92
C SER A 88 0.05 27.03 23.03
N LEU A 89 1.02 26.28 23.56
CA LEU A 89 0.93 24.82 23.76
C LEU A 89 -0.20 24.39 24.70
N LEU A 90 -0.63 25.26 25.62
CA LEU A 90 -1.53 24.89 26.72
C LEU A 90 -3.02 25.18 26.46
N TRP A 91 -3.34 25.83 25.35
CA TRP A 91 -4.71 26.17 24.96
C TRP A 91 -5.04 25.58 23.59
N CYS A 92 -6.33 25.35 23.35
CA CYS A 92 -6.86 24.98 22.04
C CYS A 92 -8.06 25.87 21.73
N PRO A 93 -8.39 26.10 20.45
CA PRO A 93 -9.47 27.00 20.02
C PRO A 93 -10.89 26.49 20.34
N GLY A 94 -11.04 25.29 20.92
CA GLY A 94 -12.34 24.77 21.35
C GLY A 94 -12.31 23.28 21.63
N ILE A 95 -13.43 22.73 22.09
CA ILE A 95 -13.51 21.33 22.57
C ILE A 95 -13.10 20.31 21.51
N GLY A 96 -13.47 20.53 20.23
CA GLY A 96 -13.07 19.64 19.13
C GLY A 96 -11.54 19.61 18.93
N ALA A 97 -10.88 20.76 19.10
CA ALA A 97 -9.43 20.86 19.03
C ALA A 97 -8.75 20.20 20.24
N TYR A 98 -9.32 20.31 21.45
CA TYR A 98 -8.85 19.58 22.63
C TYR A 98 -8.91 18.06 22.42
N VAL A 99 -10.02 17.53 21.92
CA VAL A 99 -10.19 16.08 21.68
C VAL A 99 -9.23 15.58 20.60
N SER A 100 -9.17 16.25 19.45
CA SER A 100 -8.31 15.85 18.32
C SER A 100 -6.81 15.94 18.68
N THR A 101 -6.40 17.00 19.35
CA THR A 101 -5.03 17.17 19.86
C THR A 101 -4.67 16.09 20.88
N SER A 102 -5.58 15.77 21.78
CA SER A 102 -5.39 14.70 22.78
C SER A 102 -5.22 13.34 22.11
N LEU A 103 -6.03 13.04 21.10
CA LEU A 103 -5.92 11.79 20.34
C LEU A 103 -4.57 11.70 19.61
N LEU A 104 -4.14 12.78 18.97
CA LEU A 104 -2.82 12.85 18.33
C LEU A 104 -1.68 12.66 19.33
N LEU A 105 -1.74 13.33 20.49
CA LEU A 105 -0.76 13.22 21.57
C LEU A 105 -0.70 11.79 22.12
N LEU A 106 -1.83 11.14 22.38
CA LEU A 106 -1.89 9.79 22.94
C LEU A 106 -1.42 8.72 21.94
N VAL A 107 -1.58 8.95 20.63
CA VAL A 107 -1.08 8.05 19.58
C VAL A 107 0.43 8.24 19.36
N LEU A 108 0.88 9.48 19.27
CA LEU A 108 2.26 9.82 18.91
C LEU A 108 3.22 9.78 20.12
N GLY A 109 2.80 10.36 21.24
CA GLY A 109 3.62 10.61 22.41
C GLY A 109 4.29 9.37 22.98
N PRO A 110 3.56 8.27 23.29
CA PRO A 110 4.17 7.08 23.85
C PRO A 110 5.19 6.43 22.90
N VAL A 111 4.91 6.44 21.59
CA VAL A 111 5.83 5.91 20.58
C VAL A 111 7.08 6.79 20.48
N ALA A 112 6.93 8.11 20.55
CA ALA A 112 8.04 9.05 20.54
C ALA A 112 8.93 8.86 21.77
N GLU A 113 8.37 8.80 22.97
CA GLU A 113 9.13 8.61 24.21
C GLU A 113 9.88 7.28 24.22
N GLN A 114 9.27 6.19 23.77
CA GLN A 114 9.93 4.88 23.69
C GLN A 114 11.08 4.83 22.67
N ARG A 115 10.97 5.57 21.56
CA ARG A 115 11.94 5.50 20.43
C ARG A 115 13.04 6.55 20.51
N LEU A 116 12.74 7.72 21.05
CA LEU A 116 13.64 8.87 21.15
C LEU A 116 14.16 9.09 22.58
N GLY A 117 13.43 8.60 23.59
CA GLY A 117 13.61 8.96 24.99
C GLY A 117 12.81 10.23 25.34
N THR A 118 12.34 10.31 26.58
CA THR A 118 11.58 11.45 27.11
C THR A 118 12.25 12.83 26.91
N PRO A 119 13.56 13.05 27.21
CA PRO A 119 14.15 14.39 27.10
C PRO A 119 14.26 14.86 25.63
N LEU A 120 14.61 13.96 24.71
CA LEU A 120 14.69 14.28 23.30
C LEU A 120 13.30 14.52 22.71
N THR A 121 12.28 13.80 23.18
CA THR A 121 10.87 13.99 22.79
C THR A 121 10.37 15.38 23.22
N ALA A 122 10.61 15.77 24.48
CA ALA A 122 10.25 17.09 24.98
C ALA A 122 10.97 18.21 24.22
N GLY A 123 12.29 18.08 24.03
CA GLY A 123 13.09 19.05 23.29
C GLY A 123 12.64 19.19 21.83
N ALA A 124 12.39 18.08 21.14
CA ALA A 124 11.91 18.09 19.77
C ALA A 124 10.53 18.74 19.63
N LEU A 125 9.60 18.47 20.57
CA LEU A 125 8.27 19.08 20.58
C LEU A 125 8.34 20.60 20.75
N ILE A 126 9.12 21.09 21.72
CA ILE A 126 9.28 22.53 21.97
C ILE A 126 9.98 23.22 20.79
N VAL A 127 11.08 22.64 20.28
CA VAL A 127 11.82 23.22 19.15
C VAL A 127 10.94 23.30 17.90
N CYS A 128 10.17 22.25 17.60
CA CYS A 128 9.25 22.26 16.46
C CYS A 128 8.12 23.27 16.65
N GLN A 129 7.56 23.40 17.86
CA GLN A 129 6.53 24.41 18.15
C GLN A 129 7.08 25.83 17.90
N VAL A 130 8.21 26.17 18.52
CA VAL A 130 8.76 27.53 18.49
C VAL A 130 9.22 27.89 17.08
N LEU A 131 10.09 27.09 16.48
CA LEU A 131 10.63 27.38 15.16
C LEU A 131 9.57 27.23 14.06
N GLY A 132 8.65 26.27 14.19
CA GLY A 132 7.54 26.09 13.25
C GLY A 132 6.59 27.27 13.25
N SER A 133 6.21 27.76 14.43
CA SER A 133 5.32 28.92 14.55
C SER A 133 5.99 30.20 14.06
N LEU A 134 7.28 30.40 14.39
CA LEU A 134 8.07 31.51 13.86
C LEU A 134 8.18 31.48 12.33
N LEU A 135 8.48 30.31 11.76
CA LEU A 135 8.61 30.14 10.32
C LEU A 135 7.27 30.38 9.61
N GLY A 136 6.16 29.82 10.12
CA GLY A 136 4.83 30.01 9.54
C GLY A 136 4.35 31.47 9.58
N THR A 137 4.53 32.14 10.72
CA THR A 137 4.19 33.58 10.85
C THR A 137 5.12 34.45 9.99
N GLY A 138 6.40 34.08 9.86
CA GLY A 138 7.35 34.73 8.97
C GLY A 138 6.98 34.60 7.49
N LEU A 139 6.55 33.41 7.06
CA LEU A 139 6.04 33.17 5.70
C LEU A 139 4.80 34.01 5.42
N THR A 140 3.88 34.11 6.38
CA THR A 140 2.68 34.97 6.28
C THR A 140 3.10 36.43 6.10
N ARG A 141 4.07 36.92 6.88
CA ARG A 141 4.62 38.29 6.73
C ARG A 141 5.22 38.54 5.35
N LEU A 142 5.98 37.58 4.82
CA LEU A 142 6.57 37.70 3.49
C LEU A 142 5.51 37.70 2.39
N GLY A 143 4.45 36.90 2.55
CA GLY A 143 3.32 36.89 1.62
C GLY A 143 2.53 38.17 1.62
N VAL A 144 2.26 38.74 2.80
CA VAL A 144 1.67 40.08 2.96
C VAL A 144 2.51 41.14 2.26
N ALA A 145 3.85 41.07 2.42
CA ALA A 145 4.76 42.00 1.76
C ALA A 145 4.83 41.81 0.22
N ALA A 146 4.44 40.63 -0.28
CA ALA A 146 4.36 40.29 -1.69
C ALA A 146 2.95 40.49 -2.27
N ASP A 147 2.02 41.06 -1.48
CA ASP A 147 0.64 41.33 -1.85
C ASP A 147 -0.15 40.07 -2.29
N LEU A 148 0.06 38.97 -1.57
CA LEU A 148 -0.69 37.72 -1.79
C LEU A 148 -2.01 37.76 -1.01
N ASP A 149 -3.14 37.85 -1.73
CA ASP A 149 -4.50 38.01 -1.18
C ASP A 149 -4.83 37.05 -0.02
N TRP A 150 -4.55 35.76 -0.20
CA TRP A 150 -4.82 34.76 0.84
C TRP A 150 -4.02 35.05 2.12
N LEU A 151 -2.73 35.39 2.01
CA LEU A 151 -1.89 35.65 3.18
C LEU A 151 -2.21 37.01 3.83
N ASN A 152 -2.70 37.97 3.05
CA ASN A 152 -3.30 39.21 3.55
C ASN A 152 -4.54 38.94 4.40
N SER A 153 -5.40 38.00 4.00
CA SER A 153 -6.64 37.68 4.72
C SER A 153 -6.42 37.04 6.11
N ILE A 154 -5.27 36.40 6.33
CA ILE A 154 -4.95 35.69 7.58
C ILE A 154 -3.97 36.43 8.49
N GLN A 155 -3.53 37.63 8.11
CA GLN A 155 -2.44 38.34 8.80
C GLN A 155 -2.77 38.73 10.24
N ASP A 156 -4.06 38.94 10.55
CA ASP A 156 -4.52 39.33 11.88
C ASP A 156 -4.98 38.14 12.73
N GLN A 157 -4.89 36.92 12.18
CA GLN A 157 -5.23 35.71 12.93
C GLN A 157 -4.18 35.41 14.01
N ILE A 158 -4.65 34.79 15.09
CA ILE A 158 -3.82 34.31 16.20
C ILE A 158 -4.09 32.83 16.39
N ALA A 159 -3.03 32.02 16.44
CA ALA A 159 -3.13 30.57 16.58
C ALA A 159 -2.80 30.10 18.00
N THR A 160 -3.49 29.06 18.47
CA THR A 160 -3.20 28.34 19.72
C THR A 160 -3.23 26.84 19.48
N GLY A 161 -2.56 26.07 20.33
CA GLY A 161 -2.53 24.62 20.24
C GLY A 161 -1.11 24.05 20.11
N PRO A 162 -0.88 22.84 20.65
CA PRO A 162 0.38 22.14 20.47
C PRO A 162 0.48 21.40 19.12
N GLY A 163 -0.45 21.65 18.18
CA GLY A 163 -0.51 20.97 16.89
C GLY A 163 0.77 21.12 16.06
N VAL A 164 1.41 22.30 16.10
CA VAL A 164 2.66 22.58 15.38
C VAL A 164 3.80 21.68 15.90
N GLY A 165 3.99 21.64 17.23
CA GLY A 165 4.99 20.81 17.88
C GLY A 165 4.72 19.32 17.73
N LEU A 166 3.47 18.87 17.80
CA LEU A 166 3.09 17.47 17.65
C LEU A 166 3.32 16.95 16.23
N LEU A 167 2.93 17.70 15.20
CA LEU A 167 3.18 17.31 13.81
C LEU A 167 4.67 17.36 13.46
N GLY A 168 5.40 18.36 13.97
CA GLY A 168 6.86 18.40 13.88
C GLY A 168 7.54 17.21 14.57
N LEU A 169 7.06 16.82 15.76
CA LEU A 169 7.56 15.63 16.47
C LEU A 169 7.32 14.34 15.67
N ALA A 170 6.17 14.21 14.98
CA ALA A 170 5.92 13.08 14.08
C ALA A 170 6.94 13.01 12.94
N ALA A 171 7.31 14.16 12.37
CA ALA A 171 8.35 14.25 11.36
C ALA A 171 9.73 13.85 11.90
N VAL A 172 10.11 14.27 13.10
CA VAL A 172 11.35 13.85 13.78
C VAL A 172 11.35 12.34 14.05
N LEU A 173 10.27 11.82 14.63
CA LEU A 173 10.10 10.40 14.96
C LEU A 173 10.25 9.50 13.73
N SER A 174 9.84 9.96 12.55
CA SER A 174 9.92 9.20 11.31
C SER A 174 11.32 8.64 11.01
N TYR A 175 12.40 9.33 11.43
CA TYR A 175 13.78 8.90 11.22
C TYR A 175 14.16 7.65 12.04
N ARG A 176 13.42 7.34 13.10
CA ARG A 176 13.61 6.14 13.96
C ARG A 176 12.68 4.98 13.61
N LEU A 177 11.82 5.14 12.60
CA LEU A 177 10.89 4.10 12.15
C LEU A 177 11.52 3.20 11.07
N THR A 178 10.91 2.03 10.86
CA THR A 178 11.24 1.09 9.77
C THR A 178 11.03 1.74 8.40
N ALA A 179 11.59 1.16 7.33
CA ALA A 179 11.54 1.75 5.99
C ALA A 179 10.12 2.09 5.50
N LEU A 180 9.13 1.19 5.69
CA LEU A 180 7.72 1.47 5.38
C LEU A 180 7.17 2.64 6.18
N TRP A 181 7.19 2.50 7.50
CA TRP A 181 6.56 3.48 8.39
C TRP A 181 7.22 4.84 8.30
N ARG A 182 8.53 4.90 8.06
CA ARG A 182 9.25 6.14 7.75
C ARG A 182 8.68 6.84 6.52
N ARG A 183 8.49 6.12 5.41
CA ARG A 183 7.97 6.70 4.16
C ARG A 183 6.53 7.16 4.34
N ARG A 184 5.67 6.33 4.92
CA ARG A 184 4.25 6.63 5.14
C ARG A 184 4.03 7.76 6.14
N VAL A 185 4.71 7.74 7.29
CA VAL A 185 4.61 8.81 8.29
C VAL A 185 5.16 10.12 7.75
N ARG A 186 6.26 10.12 7.00
CA ARG A 186 6.74 11.35 6.35
C ARG A 186 5.76 11.88 5.32
N LEU A 187 5.24 11.00 4.46
CA LEU A 187 4.25 11.38 3.46
C LEU A 187 3.03 12.00 4.14
N LEU A 188 2.44 11.30 5.11
CA LEU A 188 1.26 11.80 5.84
C LEU A 188 1.55 13.04 6.67
N ALA A 189 2.70 13.12 7.35
CA ALA A 189 3.10 14.29 8.13
C ALA A 189 3.26 15.52 7.25
N VAL A 190 3.67 15.39 5.98
CA VAL A 190 3.72 16.51 5.03
C VAL A 190 2.33 16.77 4.44
N LEU A 191 1.68 15.71 3.93
CA LEU A 191 0.48 15.78 3.12
C LEU A 191 -0.73 16.27 3.90
N VAL A 192 -0.92 15.83 5.15
CA VAL A 192 -2.07 16.24 5.98
C VAL A 192 -2.06 17.75 6.28
N PRO A 193 -1.00 18.35 6.86
CA PRO A 193 -0.98 19.79 7.08
C PRO A 193 -0.85 20.59 5.79
N LEU A 194 -0.25 20.05 4.72
CA LEU A 194 -0.25 20.70 3.42
C LEU A 194 -1.68 20.82 2.87
N VAL A 195 -2.46 19.74 2.90
CA VAL A 195 -3.86 19.76 2.46
C VAL A 195 -4.70 20.69 3.35
N ALA A 196 -4.50 20.67 4.67
CA ALA A 196 -5.15 21.62 5.58
C ALA A 196 -4.77 23.08 5.26
N MET A 197 -3.49 23.35 4.95
CA MET A 197 -3.02 24.67 4.54
C MET A 197 -3.65 25.12 3.23
N LEU A 198 -3.76 24.23 2.24
CA LEU A 198 -4.28 24.55 0.92
C LEU A 198 -5.82 24.70 0.90
N TYR A 199 -6.54 23.89 1.67
CA TYR A 199 -8.02 23.89 1.66
C TYR A 199 -8.65 24.70 2.79
N ILE A 200 -8.15 24.60 4.03
CA ILE A 200 -8.71 25.35 5.17
C ILE A 200 -8.13 26.78 5.20
N GLY A 201 -6.82 26.92 4.98
CA GLY A 201 -6.20 28.23 4.78
C GLY A 201 -5.90 29.07 6.01
N HIS A 202 -6.21 28.62 7.23
CA HIS A 202 -5.93 29.40 8.45
C HIS A 202 -4.45 29.51 8.78
N LEU A 203 -4.07 30.54 9.55
CA LEU A 203 -2.70 30.74 10.02
C LEU A 203 -2.13 29.49 10.73
N GLU A 204 -2.95 28.83 11.55
CA GLU A 204 -2.55 27.62 12.27
C GLU A 204 -2.11 26.50 11.29
N SER A 205 -2.76 26.36 10.14
CA SER A 205 -2.40 25.36 9.12
C SER A 205 -1.05 25.65 8.48
N VAL A 206 -0.74 26.93 8.21
CA VAL A 206 0.57 27.38 7.71
C VAL A 206 1.67 27.08 8.74
N GLN A 207 1.42 27.40 10.01
CA GLN A 207 2.35 27.12 11.10
C GLN A 207 2.56 25.62 11.32
N ARG A 208 1.51 24.79 11.26
CA ARG A 208 1.59 23.32 11.36
C ARG A 208 2.45 22.73 10.24
N PHE A 209 2.26 23.18 9.00
CA PHE A 209 3.08 22.76 7.86
C PHE A 209 4.55 23.17 8.05
N ALA A 210 4.80 24.41 8.47
CA ALA A 210 6.15 24.89 8.79
C ALA A 210 6.80 24.07 9.92
N GLY A 211 6.05 23.70 10.97
CA GLY A 211 6.51 22.82 12.05
C GLY A 211 6.95 21.44 11.57
N VAL A 212 6.28 20.88 10.56
CA VAL A 212 6.70 19.62 9.93
C VAL A 212 8.01 19.78 9.16
N LEU A 213 8.18 20.87 8.40
CA LEU A 213 9.44 21.14 7.70
C LEU A 213 10.62 21.27 8.68
N VAL A 214 10.41 21.99 9.79
CA VAL A 214 11.37 22.08 10.90
C VAL A 214 11.65 20.69 11.48
N GLY A 215 10.62 19.88 11.73
CA GLY A 215 10.77 18.53 12.27
C GLY A 215 11.53 17.58 11.33
N LEU A 216 11.33 17.68 10.02
CA LEU A 216 12.11 16.94 9.02
C LEU A 216 13.58 17.36 9.04
N LEU A 217 13.87 18.65 9.12
CA LEU A 217 15.23 19.18 9.22
C LEU A 217 15.90 18.73 10.52
N LEU A 218 15.23 18.91 11.67
CA LEU A 218 15.73 18.49 12.97
C LEU A 218 15.98 16.98 13.02
N GLY A 219 15.05 16.18 12.50
CA GLY A 219 15.21 14.73 12.39
C GLY A 219 16.41 14.33 11.52
N ALA A 220 16.66 15.03 10.42
CA ALA A 220 17.84 14.82 9.59
C ALA A 220 19.14 15.15 10.32
N LEU A 221 19.18 16.25 11.07
CA LEU A 221 20.35 16.66 11.87
C LEU A 221 20.64 15.67 13.00
N LEU A 222 19.60 15.23 13.73
CA LEU A 222 19.74 14.27 14.83
C LEU A 222 20.13 12.86 14.35
N HIS A 223 19.80 12.49 13.11
CA HIS A 223 20.08 11.17 12.54
C HIS A 223 21.38 11.19 11.70
N HIS A 224 22.53 11.30 12.38
CA HIS A 224 23.89 11.24 11.82
C HIS A 224 24.29 9.83 11.31
N ARG A 225 23.49 9.21 10.44
CA ARG A 225 23.94 8.10 9.59
C ARG A 225 24.18 8.65 8.18
N ARG A 226 25.29 8.24 7.55
CA ARG A 226 25.65 8.61 6.16
C ARG A 226 24.39 8.55 5.28
N PRO A 227 24.13 9.54 4.40
CA PRO A 227 23.01 9.49 3.48
C PRO A 227 23.17 8.24 2.61
N VAL A 228 22.49 7.16 2.99
CA VAL A 228 22.43 5.97 2.15
C VAL A 228 21.62 6.41 0.94
N LEU A 229 22.23 6.37 -0.25
CA LEU A 229 21.56 6.66 -1.53
C LEU A 229 20.15 6.09 -1.55
N PRO A 230 19.16 6.76 -2.20
CA PRO A 230 17.78 6.33 -2.19
C PRO A 230 17.68 4.85 -2.56
N ARG A 231 17.37 4.07 -1.53
CA ARG A 231 17.15 2.63 -1.57
C ARG A 231 15.87 2.35 -2.37
N GLY A 232 15.86 1.23 -3.09
CA GLY A 232 14.70 0.84 -3.90
C GLY A 232 13.41 0.85 -3.07
N ILE A 233 12.31 1.28 -3.69
CA ILE A 233 10.95 1.17 -3.15
C ILE A 233 10.34 -0.10 -3.78
N SER A 234 9.78 -0.99 -2.97
CA SER A 234 9.03 -2.14 -3.50
C SER A 234 7.86 -1.67 -4.37
N HIS A 235 7.43 -2.49 -5.33
CA HIS A 235 6.27 -2.15 -6.18
C HIS A 235 5.01 -1.94 -5.33
N THR A 236 4.81 -2.80 -4.34
CA THR A 236 3.70 -2.74 -3.41
C THR A 236 3.71 -1.45 -2.59
N GLU A 237 4.86 -1.02 -2.08
CA GLU A 237 4.93 0.23 -1.33
C GLU A 237 4.75 1.44 -2.23
N ALA A 238 5.30 1.45 -3.45
CA ALA A 238 5.07 2.54 -4.40
C ALA A 238 3.57 2.73 -4.71
N ARG A 239 2.83 1.63 -4.92
CA ARG A 239 1.37 1.65 -5.11
C ARG A 239 0.62 2.25 -3.92
N VAL A 240 1.02 1.88 -2.69
CA VAL A 240 0.41 2.41 -1.46
C VAL A 240 0.65 3.91 -1.33
N LEU A 241 1.86 4.40 -1.60
CA LEU A 241 2.19 5.83 -1.50
C LEU A 241 1.39 6.66 -2.50
N VAL A 242 1.24 6.19 -3.76
CA VAL A 242 0.41 6.87 -4.76
C VAL A 242 -1.07 6.88 -4.34
N ALA A 243 -1.58 5.77 -3.80
CA ALA A 243 -2.94 5.70 -3.28
C ALA A 243 -3.18 6.67 -2.11
N LEU A 244 -2.19 6.85 -1.22
CA LEU A 244 -2.27 7.84 -0.14
C LEU A 244 -2.29 9.27 -0.66
N CYS A 245 -1.55 9.58 -1.73
CA CYS A 245 -1.64 10.88 -2.40
C CYS A 245 -3.05 11.13 -2.92
N LEU A 246 -3.63 10.20 -3.67
CA LEU A 246 -5.00 10.30 -4.18
C LEU A 246 -6.03 10.43 -3.06
N LEU A 247 -5.85 9.69 -1.97
CA LEU A 247 -6.74 9.77 -0.82
C LEU A 247 -6.71 11.16 -0.18
N ALA A 248 -5.54 11.79 -0.10
CA ALA A 248 -5.44 13.12 0.47
C ALA A 248 -6.04 14.20 -0.43
N THR A 249 -5.92 14.07 -1.76
CA THR A 249 -6.61 14.97 -2.70
C THR A 249 -8.13 14.81 -2.59
N ALA A 250 -8.62 13.59 -2.41
CA ALA A 250 -10.04 13.31 -2.20
C ALA A 250 -10.59 13.89 -0.88
N LEU A 251 -9.81 13.81 0.21
CA LEU A 251 -10.24 14.23 1.54
C LEU A 251 -10.13 15.74 1.77
N GLY A 252 -9.25 16.45 1.05
CA GLY A 252 -9.01 17.88 1.24
C GLY A 252 -10.27 18.73 1.16
N PRO A 253 -11.02 18.67 0.04
CA PRO A 253 -12.30 19.35 -0.08
C PRO A 253 -13.27 18.96 1.06
N LEU A 254 -13.36 17.66 1.39
CA LEU A 254 -14.31 17.16 2.41
C LEU A 254 -14.02 17.73 3.79
N VAL A 255 -12.73 17.85 4.14
CA VAL A 255 -12.31 18.50 5.38
C VAL A 255 -12.63 20.00 5.34
N ALA A 256 -12.40 20.68 4.22
CA ALA A 256 -12.73 22.10 4.05
C ALA A 256 -14.21 22.38 4.34
N SER A 257 -15.11 21.52 3.87
CA SER A 257 -16.57 21.67 4.07
C SER A 257 -17.03 21.65 5.54
N LEU A 258 -16.18 21.16 6.46
CA LEU A 258 -16.47 21.17 7.89
C LEU A 258 -16.16 22.52 8.55
N TYR A 259 -15.45 23.41 7.85
CA TYR A 259 -15.08 24.74 8.31
C TYR A 259 -15.91 25.78 7.55
N ARG A 260 -16.69 26.59 8.28
CA ARG A 260 -17.51 27.65 7.67
C ARG A 260 -16.66 28.76 7.04
N ASP A 261 -15.46 28.98 7.60
CA ASP A 261 -14.54 30.05 7.19
C ASP A 261 -13.29 29.49 6.51
N ALA A 262 -13.44 28.45 5.69
CA ALA A 262 -12.32 27.92 4.91
C ALA A 262 -11.92 28.93 3.83
N ILE A 263 -10.69 29.45 3.93
CA ILE A 263 -10.16 30.53 3.09
C ILE A 263 -8.87 30.11 2.38
N GLY A 264 -8.64 28.80 2.26
CA GLY A 264 -7.44 28.27 1.63
C GLY A 264 -7.42 28.54 0.12
N PRO A 265 -6.22 28.63 -0.49
CA PRO A 265 -6.07 28.92 -1.92
C PRO A 265 -6.72 27.87 -2.83
N PHE A 266 -6.95 26.64 -2.36
CA PHE A 266 -7.65 25.61 -3.14
C PHE A 266 -9.15 25.55 -2.85
N ASN A 267 -9.66 26.41 -1.96
CA ASN A 267 -11.08 26.52 -1.65
C ASN A 267 -11.82 27.50 -2.59
N THR A 268 -11.09 28.22 -3.45
CA THR A 268 -11.62 29.22 -4.39
C THR A 268 -12.67 28.67 -5.36
N MET A 269 -12.64 27.36 -5.63
CA MET A 269 -13.62 26.66 -6.49
C MET A 269 -14.42 25.61 -5.70
N SER A 270 -14.55 25.79 -4.38
CA SER A 270 -15.19 24.80 -3.50
C SER A 270 -16.62 24.45 -3.91
N GLU A 271 -17.34 25.39 -4.52
CA GLU A 271 -18.69 25.21 -5.05
C GLU A 271 -18.76 24.17 -6.19
N LEU A 272 -17.68 24.01 -6.97
CA LEU A 272 -17.55 22.95 -7.97
C LEU A 272 -17.23 21.58 -7.34
N TYR A 273 -16.62 21.56 -6.15
CA TYR A 273 -16.25 20.33 -5.44
C TYR A 273 -17.36 19.84 -4.48
N PHE A 274 -18.13 20.76 -3.88
CA PHE A 274 -19.34 20.49 -3.11
C PHE A 274 -20.40 21.49 -3.50
N SER A 275 -21.61 21.01 -3.75
CA SER A 275 -22.74 21.90 -3.85
C SER A 275 -23.11 22.37 -2.44
N HIS A 276 -23.14 23.68 -2.24
CA HIS A 276 -23.58 24.28 -0.98
C HIS A 276 -25.10 24.29 -0.93
N VAL A 277 -25.63 24.29 0.29
CA VAL A 277 -27.07 24.49 0.50
C VAL A 277 -27.34 25.98 0.29
N PRO A 278 -28.30 26.36 -0.57
CA PRO A 278 -28.64 27.77 -0.76
C PRO A 278 -29.04 28.42 0.57
N SER A 279 -28.48 29.59 0.88
CA SER A 279 -28.86 30.35 2.08
C SER A 279 -30.28 30.92 1.94
N ALA A 280 -30.91 31.27 3.07
CA ALA A 280 -32.25 31.87 3.03
C ALA A 280 -32.26 33.20 2.24
N GLU A 281 -31.14 33.91 2.24
CA GLU A 281 -30.93 35.13 1.46
C GLU A 281 -30.82 34.83 -0.03
N GLU A 282 -29.96 33.87 -0.44
CA GLU A 282 -29.83 33.42 -1.83
C GLU A 282 -31.16 32.91 -2.42
N VAL A 283 -31.94 32.16 -1.64
CA VAL A 283 -33.27 31.73 -2.08
C VAL A 283 -34.18 32.93 -2.31
N THR A 284 -34.12 33.93 -1.42
CA THR A 284 -34.92 35.15 -1.56
C THR A 284 -34.51 35.97 -2.78
N GLU A 285 -33.21 36.07 -3.06
CA GLU A 285 -32.65 36.73 -4.25
C GLU A 285 -33.05 36.00 -5.54
N ALA A 286 -32.90 34.68 -5.59
CA ALA A 286 -33.33 33.87 -6.73
C ALA A 286 -34.84 34.00 -6.98
N CYS A 287 -35.65 34.08 -5.92
CA CYS A 287 -37.08 34.32 -6.03
C CYS A 287 -37.44 35.74 -6.48
N ALA A 288 -36.59 36.73 -6.20
CA ALA A 288 -36.74 38.09 -6.72
C ALA A 288 -36.36 38.18 -8.21
N GLU A 289 -35.44 37.33 -8.69
CA GLU A 289 -35.00 37.30 -10.08
C GLU A 289 -36.06 36.69 -11.01
N SER A 290 -36.52 35.46 -10.74
CA SER A 290 -37.57 34.82 -11.54
C SER A 290 -38.24 33.64 -10.83
N ALA A 291 -39.46 33.29 -11.26
CA ALA A 291 -40.17 32.11 -10.73
C ALA A 291 -39.41 30.80 -10.96
N LYS A 292 -38.68 30.68 -12.09
CA LYS A 292 -37.85 29.51 -12.42
C LYS A 292 -36.62 29.43 -11.52
N ALA A 293 -35.95 30.55 -11.28
CA ALA A 293 -34.81 30.63 -10.34
C ALA A 293 -35.26 30.29 -8.91
N CYS A 294 -36.42 30.81 -8.48
CA CYS A 294 -37.05 30.46 -7.21
C CYS A 294 -37.28 28.94 -7.04
N ALA A 295 -37.92 28.33 -8.03
CA ALA A 295 -38.22 26.90 -8.02
C ALA A 295 -36.94 26.06 -7.99
N ARG A 296 -35.90 26.48 -8.73
CA ARG A 296 -34.59 25.80 -8.76
C ARG A 296 -33.89 25.89 -7.40
N ALA A 297 -33.85 27.07 -6.80
CA ALA A 297 -33.25 27.27 -5.47
C ALA A 297 -33.92 26.41 -4.40
N HIS A 298 -35.26 26.37 -4.39
CA HIS A 298 -36.02 25.48 -3.49
C HIS A 298 -35.83 23.99 -3.82
N SER A 299 -35.64 23.60 -5.08
CA SER A 299 -35.33 22.20 -5.44
C SER A 299 -33.97 21.78 -4.87
N THR A 300 -32.94 22.61 -5.06
CA THR A 300 -31.60 22.37 -4.53
C THR A 300 -31.63 22.27 -3.00
N GLN A 301 -32.34 23.17 -2.32
CA GLN A 301 -32.50 23.12 -0.86
C GLN A 301 -33.13 21.79 -0.39
N ARG A 302 -34.26 21.39 -1.00
CA ARG A 302 -34.93 20.12 -0.69
C ARG A 302 -34.04 18.90 -0.95
N PHE A 303 -33.26 18.93 -2.03
CA PHE A 303 -32.31 17.87 -2.35
C PHE A 303 -31.29 17.68 -1.22
N PHE A 304 -30.76 18.76 -0.65
CA PHE A 304 -29.80 18.73 0.46
C PHE A 304 -30.41 18.37 1.83
N ASP A 305 -31.69 18.67 2.05
CA ASP A 305 -32.44 18.24 3.23
C ASP A 305 -32.81 16.74 3.19
N SER A 306 -32.61 16.09 2.05
CA SER A 306 -32.87 14.67 1.82
C SER A 306 -31.59 13.81 1.86
N PRO A 307 -31.70 12.46 1.76
CA PRO A 307 -30.54 11.60 1.51
C PRO A 307 -29.75 11.94 0.23
N GLY A 308 -30.32 12.73 -0.69
CA GLY A 308 -29.66 13.25 -1.89
C GLY A 308 -28.36 13.99 -1.61
N ARG A 309 -28.21 14.60 -0.42
CA ARG A 309 -26.94 15.20 0.07
C ARG A 309 -25.71 14.29 -0.06
N LEU A 310 -25.88 12.97 -0.09
CA LEU A 310 -24.78 12.02 -0.30
C LEU A 310 -24.10 12.20 -1.67
N MET A 311 -24.81 12.73 -2.68
CA MET A 311 -24.24 13.04 -3.99
C MET A 311 -23.15 14.10 -3.92
N ALA A 312 -23.18 15.04 -2.95
CA ALA A 312 -22.09 16.00 -2.78
C ALA A 312 -20.75 15.34 -2.40
N ALA A 313 -20.77 14.12 -1.85
CA ALA A 313 -19.57 13.34 -1.55
C ALA A 313 -19.16 12.36 -2.67
N LEU A 314 -19.81 12.42 -3.84
CA LEU A 314 -19.61 11.47 -4.93
C LEU A 314 -18.17 11.44 -5.43
N VAL A 315 -17.63 12.60 -5.82
CA VAL A 315 -16.27 12.69 -6.40
C VAL A 315 -15.22 12.23 -5.37
N PRO A 316 -15.20 12.73 -4.11
CA PRO A 316 -14.36 12.17 -3.06
C PRO A 316 -14.53 10.66 -2.87
N GLY A 317 -15.77 10.17 -2.85
CA GLY A 317 -16.08 8.75 -2.69
C GLY A 317 -15.51 7.88 -3.81
N LEU A 318 -15.62 8.33 -5.06
CA LEU A 318 -15.03 7.68 -6.22
C LEU A 318 -13.50 7.64 -6.11
N LEU A 319 -12.85 8.76 -5.80
CA LEU A 319 -11.39 8.82 -5.64
C LEU A 319 -10.89 7.90 -4.51
N VAL A 320 -11.63 7.76 -3.42
CA VAL A 320 -11.34 6.80 -2.33
C VAL A 320 -11.40 5.35 -2.83
N VAL A 321 -12.43 4.98 -3.60
CA VAL A 321 -12.55 3.62 -4.18
C VAL A 321 -11.42 3.37 -5.18
N LEU A 322 -11.07 4.36 -6.00
CA LEU A 322 -9.96 4.28 -6.95
C LEU A 322 -8.61 4.18 -6.24
N ALA A 323 -8.42 4.85 -5.10
CA ALA A 323 -7.21 4.72 -4.29
C ALA A 323 -7.00 3.27 -3.82
N GLU A 324 -8.06 2.53 -3.44
CA GLU A 324 -7.96 1.10 -3.16
C GLU A 324 -7.56 0.28 -4.40
N GLY A 325 -8.11 0.60 -5.57
CA GLY A 325 -7.72 -0.04 -6.84
C GLY A 325 -6.25 0.21 -7.23
N LEU A 326 -5.78 1.45 -7.06
CA LEU A 326 -4.36 1.82 -7.25
C LEU A 326 -3.46 1.11 -6.25
N ARG A 327 -3.87 1.03 -4.97
CA ARG A 327 -3.11 0.30 -3.93
C ARG A 327 -2.87 -1.16 -4.31
N ARG A 328 -3.80 -1.76 -5.06
CA ARG A 328 -3.72 -3.14 -5.58
C ARG A 328 -2.91 -3.25 -6.88
N GLY A 329 -2.54 -2.13 -7.51
CA GLY A 329 -1.78 -2.14 -8.75
C GLY A 329 -2.63 -2.40 -10.01
N LEU A 330 -3.95 -2.22 -9.93
CA LEU A 330 -4.87 -2.53 -11.02
C LEU A 330 -4.78 -1.49 -12.16
N ARG A 331 -4.61 -1.98 -13.38
CA ARG A 331 -4.54 -1.17 -14.60
C ARG A 331 -5.86 -0.49 -14.93
N SER A 332 -6.99 -1.12 -14.62
CA SER A 332 -8.31 -0.52 -14.78
C SER A 332 -8.49 0.68 -13.85
N ALA A 333 -8.12 0.55 -12.58
CA ALA A 333 -8.16 1.65 -11.62
C ALA A 333 -7.26 2.80 -12.08
N TRP A 334 -6.03 2.51 -12.54
CA TRP A 334 -5.13 3.53 -13.09
C TRP A 334 -5.76 4.30 -14.26
N TRP A 335 -6.36 3.60 -15.22
CA TRP A 335 -7.05 4.25 -16.34
C TRP A 335 -8.23 5.11 -15.88
N ILE A 336 -9.07 4.60 -14.99
CA ILE A 336 -10.23 5.34 -14.50
C ILE A 336 -9.78 6.60 -13.75
N THR A 337 -8.75 6.51 -12.90
CA THR A 337 -8.18 7.68 -12.21
C THR A 337 -7.62 8.69 -13.21
N VAL A 338 -6.80 8.27 -14.17
CA VAL A 338 -6.26 9.18 -15.19
C VAL A 338 -7.37 9.87 -15.98
N CYS A 339 -8.40 9.12 -16.40
CA CYS A 339 -9.55 9.70 -17.07
C CYS A 339 -10.31 10.69 -16.18
N THR A 340 -10.51 10.36 -14.89
CA THR A 340 -11.19 11.24 -13.93
C THR A 340 -10.43 12.55 -13.75
N GLU A 341 -9.12 12.49 -13.54
CA GLU A 341 -8.28 13.68 -13.37
C GLU A 341 -8.18 14.51 -14.67
N LEU A 342 -8.14 13.87 -15.84
CA LEU A 342 -8.18 14.57 -17.14
C LEU A 342 -9.52 15.26 -17.39
N LEU A 343 -10.63 14.58 -17.09
CA LEU A 343 -11.98 15.16 -17.20
C LEU A 343 -12.11 16.34 -16.25
N TRP A 344 -11.63 16.20 -15.02
CA TRP A 344 -11.65 17.27 -14.02
C TRP A 344 -10.82 18.48 -14.45
N THR A 345 -9.59 18.23 -14.92
CA THR A 345 -8.72 19.28 -15.47
C THR A 345 -9.37 19.96 -16.68
N GLY A 346 -9.98 19.19 -17.58
CA GLY A 346 -10.69 19.73 -18.75
C GLY A 346 -11.90 20.59 -18.37
N LEU A 347 -12.69 20.16 -17.37
CA LEU A 347 -13.83 20.89 -16.85
C LEU A 347 -13.39 22.24 -16.27
N LEU A 348 -12.37 22.24 -15.41
CA LEU A 348 -11.84 23.47 -14.82
C LEU A 348 -11.28 24.43 -15.87
N ALA A 349 -10.59 23.90 -16.89
CA ALA A 349 -10.11 24.72 -18.00
C ALA A 349 -11.27 25.34 -18.79
N TRP A 350 -12.35 24.58 -19.01
CA TRP A 350 -13.52 25.06 -19.73
C TRP A 350 -14.28 26.13 -18.93
N VAL A 351 -14.56 25.90 -17.63
CA VAL A 351 -15.20 26.91 -16.75
C VAL A 351 -14.41 28.21 -16.74
N LEU A 352 -13.08 28.12 -16.64
CA LEU A 352 -12.21 29.29 -16.66
C LEU A 352 -12.23 30.01 -18.01
N ALA A 353 -12.26 29.26 -19.12
CA ALA A 353 -12.31 29.84 -20.46
C ALA A 353 -13.64 30.53 -20.74
N ASP A 354 -14.74 29.95 -20.28
CA ASP A 354 -16.10 30.49 -20.46
C ASP A 354 -16.30 31.80 -19.68
N ASN A 355 -15.74 31.87 -18.47
CA ASN A 355 -15.82 33.05 -17.59
C ASN A 355 -14.58 33.97 -17.70
N TYR A 356 -13.77 33.80 -18.75
CA TYR A 356 -12.50 34.50 -18.89
C TYR A 356 -12.66 36.02 -18.87
N ASP A 357 -13.65 36.55 -19.59
CA ASP A 357 -13.87 38.00 -19.70
C ASP A 357 -14.31 38.62 -18.37
N ASP A 358 -15.10 37.90 -17.57
CA ASP A 358 -15.54 38.34 -16.25
C ASP A 358 -14.38 38.35 -15.25
N PHE A 359 -13.55 37.30 -15.26
CA PHE A 359 -12.36 37.22 -14.42
C PHE A 359 -11.27 38.24 -14.84
N ALA A 360 -11.12 38.49 -16.14
CA ALA A 360 -10.19 39.48 -16.67
C ALA A 360 -10.58 40.91 -16.27
N GLN A 361 -11.87 41.21 -16.20
CA GLN A 361 -12.39 42.51 -15.78
C GLN A 361 -12.28 42.74 -14.27
N SER A 362 -12.42 41.70 -13.46
CA SER A 362 -12.45 41.79 -11.99
C SER A 362 -11.07 41.84 -11.32
N GLY A 363 -10.04 41.22 -11.92
CA GLY A 363 -8.69 41.16 -11.30
C GLY A 363 -7.49 41.20 -12.27
N GLY A 364 -7.72 41.32 -13.58
CA GLY A 364 -6.67 41.31 -14.60
C GLY A 364 -5.96 39.96 -14.78
N ALA A 365 -4.92 39.94 -15.62
CA ALA A 365 -4.21 38.70 -15.99
C ALA A 365 -3.49 38.00 -14.80
N GLY A 366 -3.09 38.76 -13.77
CA GLY A 366 -2.45 38.21 -12.57
C GLY A 366 -3.39 37.33 -11.75
N TYR A 367 -4.62 37.78 -11.55
CA TYR A 367 -5.67 37.05 -10.85
C TYR A 367 -6.03 35.74 -11.56
N LEU A 368 -6.16 35.78 -12.90
CA LEU A 368 -6.39 34.59 -13.73
C LEU A 368 -5.26 33.55 -13.62
N ILE A 369 -4.00 33.99 -13.63
CA ILE A 369 -2.83 33.11 -13.46
C ILE A 369 -2.83 32.46 -12.07
N GLN A 370 -3.19 33.22 -11.04
CA GLN A 370 -3.32 32.72 -9.68
C GLN A 370 -4.45 31.67 -9.60
N LEU A 371 -5.62 31.97 -10.14
CA LEU A 371 -6.77 31.06 -10.17
C LEU A 371 -6.48 29.77 -10.96
N MET A 372 -5.75 29.86 -12.08
CA MET A 372 -5.24 28.69 -12.82
C MET A 372 -4.27 27.87 -11.99
N GLY A 373 -3.33 28.52 -11.33
CA GLY A 373 -2.36 27.87 -10.46
C GLY A 373 -3.04 27.12 -9.33
N GLU A 374 -4.02 27.75 -8.69
CA GLU A 374 -4.79 27.19 -7.58
C GLU A 374 -5.66 26.00 -7.99
N ALA A 375 -6.43 26.13 -9.08
CA ALA A 375 -7.36 25.08 -9.50
C ALA A 375 -6.68 23.88 -10.19
N MET A 376 -5.58 24.10 -10.92
CA MET A 376 -4.96 23.06 -11.76
C MET A 376 -3.77 22.35 -11.13
N LEU A 377 -3.12 22.92 -10.10
CA LEU A 377 -1.88 22.36 -9.57
C LEU A 377 -2.07 20.93 -9.04
N LEU A 378 -3.15 20.66 -8.30
CA LEU A 378 -3.37 19.35 -7.68
C LEU A 378 -3.72 18.24 -8.69
N PRO A 379 -4.69 18.43 -9.61
CA PRO A 379 -5.01 17.42 -10.63
C PRO A 379 -3.82 17.13 -11.56
N VAL A 380 -3.10 18.18 -11.98
CA VAL A 380 -1.93 18.04 -12.86
C VAL A 380 -0.78 17.32 -12.12
N ALA A 381 -0.52 17.66 -10.86
CA ALA A 381 0.48 16.96 -10.06
C ALA A 381 0.13 15.47 -9.89
N MET A 382 -1.15 15.15 -9.68
CA MET A 382 -1.62 13.77 -9.59
C MET A 382 -1.47 13.01 -10.92
N LEU A 383 -1.80 13.64 -12.04
CA LEU A 383 -1.59 13.08 -13.39
C LEU A 383 -0.13 12.78 -13.66
N VAL A 384 0.77 13.73 -13.38
CA VAL A 384 2.23 13.54 -13.54
C VAL A 384 2.72 12.39 -12.67
N LEU A 385 2.27 12.31 -11.41
CA LEU A 385 2.60 11.20 -10.51
C LEU A 385 2.14 9.85 -11.09
N LEU A 386 0.90 9.75 -11.59
CA LEU A 386 0.34 8.54 -12.19
C LEU A 386 1.08 8.12 -13.47
N LEU A 387 1.52 9.07 -14.29
CA LEU A 387 2.29 8.81 -15.50
C LEU A 387 3.70 8.30 -15.18
N ILE A 388 4.40 8.94 -14.24
CA ILE A 388 5.73 8.51 -13.78
C ILE A 388 5.68 7.10 -13.16
N THR A 389 4.58 6.78 -12.46
CA THR A 389 4.41 5.50 -11.76
C THR A 389 3.64 4.45 -12.57
N ARG A 390 3.35 4.70 -13.86
CA ARG A 390 2.61 3.81 -14.77
C ARG A 390 3.02 2.33 -14.69
N GLN A 391 4.32 2.05 -14.71
CA GLN A 391 4.87 0.67 -14.70
C GLN A 391 4.61 -0.09 -13.38
N ARG A 392 4.02 0.56 -12.38
CA ARG A 392 3.61 -0.10 -11.13
C ARG A 392 2.20 -0.69 -11.23
N PHE A 393 1.39 -0.29 -12.21
CA PHE A 393 -0.03 -0.64 -12.33
C PHE A 393 -0.34 -1.59 -13.52
N ASP A 394 0.40 -2.69 -13.60
CA ASP A 394 0.28 -3.65 -14.70
C ASP A 394 -0.74 -4.77 -14.46
N GLN A 395 -1.29 -4.89 -13.24
CA GLN A 395 -2.21 -5.97 -12.89
C GLN A 395 -3.56 -5.78 -13.59
N ARG A 396 -4.14 -6.85 -14.13
CA ARG A 396 -5.42 -6.80 -14.86
C ARG A 396 -6.51 -7.51 -14.10
N LEU A 397 -7.74 -7.00 -14.19
CA LEU A 397 -8.92 -7.74 -13.76
C LEU A 397 -9.20 -8.88 -14.75
N PRO A 398 -9.61 -10.08 -14.28
CA PRO A 398 -10.05 -11.15 -15.16
C PRO A 398 -11.18 -10.70 -16.08
N GLY A 399 -11.21 -11.19 -17.33
CA GLY A 399 -12.22 -10.79 -18.31
C GLY A 399 -13.67 -11.03 -17.85
N ARG A 400 -13.91 -12.12 -17.11
CA ARG A 400 -15.21 -12.43 -16.50
C ARG A 400 -15.63 -11.38 -15.47
N ASP A 401 -14.71 -10.94 -14.63
CA ASP A 401 -14.98 -9.94 -13.60
C ASP A 401 -15.18 -8.56 -14.21
N LEU A 402 -14.44 -8.22 -15.27
CA LEU A 402 -14.67 -7.00 -16.03
C LEU A 402 -16.06 -7.01 -16.71
N ARG A 403 -16.46 -8.12 -17.33
CA ARG A 403 -17.80 -8.27 -17.91
C ARG A 403 -18.89 -8.18 -16.86
N ARG A 404 -18.70 -8.81 -15.69
CA ARG A 404 -19.65 -8.74 -14.57
C ARG A 404 -19.76 -7.32 -14.05
N LEU A 405 -18.64 -6.62 -13.87
CA LEU A 405 -18.61 -5.22 -13.45
C LEU A 405 -19.34 -4.33 -14.46
N ALA A 406 -19.05 -4.49 -15.75
CA ALA A 406 -19.71 -3.75 -16.83
C ALA A 406 -21.22 -4.04 -16.88
N LEU A 407 -21.63 -5.29 -16.69
CA LEU A 407 -23.05 -5.67 -16.61
C LEU A 407 -23.74 -5.05 -15.39
N VAL A 408 -23.13 -5.10 -14.21
CA VAL A 408 -23.72 -4.54 -12.98
C VAL A 408 -23.84 -3.02 -13.07
N ILE A 409 -22.77 -2.32 -13.46
CA ILE A 409 -22.79 -0.86 -13.60
C ILE A 409 -23.71 -0.44 -14.75
N GLY A 410 -23.62 -1.12 -15.90
CA GLY A 410 -24.45 -0.83 -17.07
C GLY A 410 -25.94 -1.08 -16.82
N SER A 411 -26.30 -2.17 -16.15
CA SER A 411 -27.70 -2.43 -15.78
C SER A 411 -28.23 -1.44 -14.75
N ALA A 412 -27.43 -1.08 -13.73
CA ALA A 412 -27.82 -0.05 -12.77
C ALA A 412 -28.02 1.32 -13.43
N LEU A 413 -27.15 1.69 -14.37
CA LEU A 413 -27.28 2.93 -15.16
C LEU A 413 -28.57 2.90 -15.98
N LEU A 414 -28.79 1.84 -16.78
CA LEU A 414 -29.97 1.70 -17.62
C LEU A 414 -31.27 1.68 -16.81
N LEU A 415 -31.29 1.01 -15.65
CA LEU A 415 -32.44 0.99 -14.76
C LEU A 415 -32.72 2.39 -14.18
N SER A 416 -31.68 3.14 -13.80
CA SER A 416 -31.84 4.49 -13.23
C SER A 416 -32.32 5.49 -14.29
N CYS A 417 -31.69 5.49 -15.49
CA CYS A 417 -32.14 6.31 -16.61
C CYS A 417 -33.55 5.94 -17.07
N GLY A 418 -33.85 4.63 -17.15
CA GLY A 418 -35.17 4.13 -17.52
C GLY A 418 -36.25 4.45 -16.48
N ALA A 419 -35.92 4.43 -15.20
CA ALA A 419 -36.82 4.86 -14.12
C ALA A 419 -37.10 6.35 -14.22
N TYR A 420 -36.06 7.20 -14.34
CA TYR A 420 -36.23 8.65 -14.47
C TYR A 420 -37.07 9.03 -15.69
N VAL A 421 -36.71 8.57 -16.89
CA VAL A 421 -37.45 8.94 -18.11
C VAL A 421 -38.81 8.25 -18.16
N GLY A 422 -38.89 6.96 -17.84
CA GLY A 422 -40.11 6.17 -17.95
C GLY A 422 -41.15 6.52 -16.90
N ILE A 423 -40.77 6.53 -15.62
CA ILE A 423 -41.68 6.91 -14.54
C ILE A 423 -41.90 8.43 -14.59
N GLY A 424 -40.87 9.23 -14.81
CA GLY A 424 -40.99 10.69 -14.95
C GLY A 424 -41.97 11.10 -16.06
N TRP A 425 -42.00 10.38 -17.18
CA TRP A 425 -43.00 10.60 -18.23
C TRP A 425 -44.42 10.24 -17.80
N LEU A 426 -44.59 9.19 -16.99
CA LEU A 426 -45.89 8.81 -16.43
C LEU A 426 -46.41 9.82 -15.40
N VAL A 427 -45.52 10.55 -14.73
CA VAL A 427 -45.83 11.59 -13.74
C VAL A 427 -45.43 12.99 -14.23
N ARG A 428 -45.50 13.23 -15.54
CA ARG A 428 -45.00 14.48 -16.18
C ARG A 428 -45.61 15.76 -15.63
N GLU A 429 -46.85 15.67 -15.11
CA GLU A 429 -47.57 16.75 -14.42
C GLU A 429 -47.01 17.10 -13.04
N GLN A 430 -46.06 16.31 -12.52
CA GLN A 430 -45.35 16.58 -11.28
C GLN A 430 -44.06 17.38 -11.51
N TYR A 431 -43.82 17.89 -12.72
CA TYR A 431 -42.70 18.74 -13.05
C TYR A 431 -43.16 20.15 -13.42
N GLU A 432 -42.32 21.15 -13.17
CA GLU A 432 -42.54 22.53 -13.55
C GLU A 432 -41.40 23.02 -14.49
N PRO A 433 -41.71 23.34 -15.76
CA PRO A 433 -42.97 23.08 -16.48
C PRO A 433 -43.22 21.56 -16.68
N ASP A 434 -44.43 21.20 -17.12
CA ASP A 434 -44.80 19.82 -17.47
C ASP A 434 -43.73 19.19 -18.37
N ALA A 435 -43.17 18.06 -17.93
CA ALA A 435 -42.00 17.49 -18.58
C ALA A 435 -42.33 16.87 -19.96
N THR A 436 -41.57 17.23 -20.98
CA THR A 436 -41.55 16.51 -22.26
C THR A 436 -40.54 15.35 -22.25
N LEU A 437 -40.73 14.34 -23.12
CA LEU A 437 -39.75 13.26 -23.26
C LEU A 437 -38.34 13.80 -23.61
N GLY A 438 -38.27 14.84 -24.47
CA GLY A 438 -37.01 15.45 -24.86
C GLY A 438 -36.29 16.09 -23.67
N GLU A 439 -37.03 16.82 -22.83
CA GLU A 439 -36.50 17.46 -21.62
C GLU A 439 -36.07 16.44 -20.56
N LEU A 440 -36.81 15.33 -20.41
CA LEU A 440 -36.39 14.22 -19.52
C LEU A 440 -35.10 13.56 -20.03
N PHE A 441 -34.92 13.36 -21.34
CA PHE A 441 -33.64 12.87 -21.86
C PHE A 441 -32.50 13.89 -21.67
N ALA A 442 -32.79 15.19 -21.85
CA ALA A 442 -31.81 16.25 -21.64
C ALA A 442 -31.41 16.43 -20.16
N GLY A 443 -32.31 16.13 -19.23
CA GLY A 443 -32.07 16.16 -17.78
C GLY A 443 -31.37 14.93 -17.19
N LEU A 444 -31.07 13.88 -17.97
CA LEU A 444 -30.33 12.73 -17.45
C LEU A 444 -28.97 13.07 -16.80
N PRO A 445 -28.19 14.05 -17.29
CA PRO A 445 -26.94 14.43 -16.63
C PRO A 445 -27.15 15.07 -15.26
N SER A 446 -28.19 15.90 -15.06
CA SER A 446 -28.46 16.53 -13.74
C SER A 446 -28.89 15.50 -12.69
N GLU A 447 -29.47 14.38 -13.12
CA GLU A 447 -29.82 13.24 -12.25
C GLU A 447 -28.60 12.41 -11.81
N LEU A 448 -27.58 12.32 -12.67
CA LEU A 448 -26.40 11.48 -12.43
C LEU A 448 -25.22 12.26 -11.84
N LEU A 449 -25.29 13.59 -11.84
CA LEU A 449 -24.26 14.48 -11.33
C LEU A 449 -24.72 15.19 -10.05
N PRO A 450 -23.79 15.59 -9.17
CA PRO A 450 -24.12 16.45 -8.03
C PRO A 450 -24.74 17.78 -8.49
N PRO A 451 -25.63 18.39 -7.67
CA PRO A 451 -26.31 19.64 -8.02
C PRO A 451 -25.37 20.80 -8.40
N ALA A 452 -24.13 20.80 -7.92
CA ALA A 452 -23.08 21.75 -8.28
C ALA A 452 -22.81 21.87 -9.79
N TYR A 453 -23.16 20.84 -10.58
CA TYR A 453 -22.93 20.83 -12.03
C TYR A 453 -24.21 21.13 -12.81
N ASN A 454 -25.33 21.42 -12.15
CA ASN A 454 -26.63 21.60 -12.81
C ASN A 454 -26.68 22.82 -13.74
N ASP A 455 -25.86 23.83 -13.49
CA ASP A 455 -25.74 24.99 -14.36
C ASP A 455 -24.90 24.73 -15.62
N LEU A 456 -24.18 23.60 -15.66
CA LEU A 456 -23.39 23.16 -16.81
C LEU A 456 -24.18 22.27 -17.78
N VAL A 457 -25.41 21.91 -17.41
CA VAL A 457 -26.28 20.98 -18.15
C VAL A 457 -27.40 21.78 -18.82
N PRO A 458 -27.86 21.37 -20.02
CA PRO A 458 -29.01 22.02 -20.67
C PRO A 458 -30.24 22.09 -19.77
N ASP A 459 -31.11 23.07 -20.04
CA ASP A 459 -32.37 23.24 -19.32
C ASP A 459 -33.17 21.94 -19.19
N TYR A 460 -33.64 21.66 -17.97
CA TYR A 460 -34.39 20.46 -17.61
C TYR A 460 -35.58 20.82 -16.68
N PRO A 461 -36.60 19.97 -16.60
CA PRO A 461 -37.83 20.29 -15.87
C PRO A 461 -37.63 20.07 -14.36
N ILE A 462 -38.19 20.96 -13.52
CA ILE A 462 -37.94 20.96 -12.07
C ILE A 462 -38.96 20.06 -11.38
N ALA A 463 -38.52 19.14 -10.51
CA ALA A 463 -39.42 18.25 -9.81
C ALA A 463 -40.25 18.99 -8.72
N ALA A 464 -41.57 18.99 -8.88
CA ALA A 464 -42.50 19.66 -7.97
C ALA A 464 -43.32 18.66 -7.14
N GLY A 465 -43.76 17.53 -7.72
CA GLY A 465 -44.54 16.50 -7.04
C GLY A 465 -43.69 15.40 -6.36
N GLY A 466 -44.29 14.69 -5.41
CA GLY A 466 -43.55 13.75 -4.55
C GLY A 466 -42.89 12.57 -5.28
N THR A 467 -43.46 12.09 -6.39
CA THR A 467 -42.84 11.02 -7.20
C THR A 467 -41.68 11.56 -8.03
N ALA A 468 -41.85 12.72 -8.67
CA ALA A 468 -40.77 13.39 -9.40
C ALA A 468 -39.58 13.71 -8.48
N GLN A 469 -39.84 14.24 -7.29
CA GLN A 469 -38.82 14.50 -6.27
C GLN A 469 -38.11 13.21 -5.82
N ALA A 470 -38.85 12.11 -5.66
CA ALA A 470 -38.25 10.84 -5.29
C ALA A 470 -37.32 10.30 -6.40
N LEU A 471 -37.66 10.52 -7.68
CA LEU A 471 -36.79 10.16 -8.80
C LEU A 471 -35.50 11.01 -8.77
N GLU A 472 -35.63 12.34 -8.63
CA GLU A 472 -34.51 13.29 -8.52
C GLU A 472 -33.53 12.90 -7.40
N ILE A 473 -34.06 12.49 -6.24
CA ILE A 473 -33.24 12.12 -5.09
C ILE A 473 -32.58 10.73 -5.25
N TRP A 474 -33.34 9.72 -5.68
CA TRP A 474 -32.90 8.32 -5.56
C TRP A 474 -32.22 7.75 -6.79
N CYS A 475 -32.52 8.23 -8.01
CA CYS A 475 -31.95 7.67 -9.23
C CYS A 475 -30.41 7.77 -9.24
N GLY A 476 -29.87 8.97 -9.04
CA GLY A 476 -28.43 9.20 -8.96
C GLY A 476 -27.77 8.48 -7.78
N VAL A 477 -28.36 8.59 -6.58
CA VAL A 477 -27.83 8.00 -5.34
C VAL A 477 -27.72 6.48 -5.46
N LEU A 478 -28.76 5.80 -5.97
CA LEU A 478 -28.76 4.34 -6.11
C LEU A 478 -27.78 3.87 -7.18
N PHE A 479 -27.74 4.55 -8.33
CA PHE A 479 -26.76 4.24 -9.38
C PHE A 479 -25.33 4.29 -8.83
N TRP A 480 -24.95 5.40 -8.21
CA TRP A 480 -23.59 5.58 -7.70
C TRP A 480 -23.27 4.67 -6.51
N ALA A 481 -24.24 4.40 -5.63
CA ALA A 481 -24.05 3.42 -4.56
C ALA A 481 -23.72 2.02 -5.15
N VAL A 482 -24.46 1.57 -6.16
CA VAL A 482 -24.20 0.30 -6.83
C VAL A 482 -22.84 0.33 -7.55
N ALA A 483 -22.52 1.41 -8.27
CA ALA A 483 -21.27 1.53 -9.02
C ALA A 483 -20.04 1.51 -8.10
N LEU A 484 -20.05 2.31 -7.03
CA LEU A 484 -18.96 2.39 -6.05
C LEU A 484 -18.76 1.06 -5.31
N VAL A 485 -19.86 0.41 -4.88
CA VAL A 485 -19.79 -0.91 -4.23
C VAL A 485 -19.29 -1.98 -5.20
N ALA A 486 -19.78 -2.01 -6.44
CA ALA A 486 -19.33 -2.97 -7.44
C ALA A 486 -17.84 -2.82 -7.76
N LEU A 487 -17.36 -1.58 -7.92
CA LEU A 487 -15.94 -1.27 -8.10
C LEU A 487 -15.11 -1.72 -6.89
N LEU A 488 -15.53 -1.36 -5.68
CA LEU A 488 -14.83 -1.72 -4.45
C LEU A 488 -14.74 -3.25 -4.27
N LEU A 489 -15.84 -3.97 -4.53
CA LEU A 489 -15.87 -5.43 -4.46
C LEU A 489 -14.98 -6.06 -5.53
N ALA A 490 -14.98 -5.53 -6.76
CA ALA A 490 -14.11 -6.01 -7.83
C ALA A 490 -12.62 -5.77 -7.48
N PHE A 491 -12.27 -4.61 -6.95
CA PHE A 491 -10.89 -4.27 -6.59
C PHE A 491 -10.38 -5.03 -5.35
N ARG A 492 -11.28 -5.44 -4.45
CA ARG A 492 -10.93 -6.21 -3.25
C ARG A 492 -10.73 -7.70 -3.50
N ARG A 493 -11.16 -8.24 -4.64
CA ARG A 493 -10.95 -9.65 -4.97
C ARG A 493 -9.46 -9.94 -5.15
N PRO A 494 -8.97 -11.10 -4.67
CA PRO A 494 -7.62 -11.53 -4.98
C PRO A 494 -7.47 -11.66 -6.50
N VAL A 495 -6.34 -11.19 -7.03
CA VAL A 495 -5.99 -11.38 -8.45
C VAL A 495 -5.82 -12.89 -8.66
N VAL A 496 -6.50 -13.43 -9.66
CA VAL A 496 -6.41 -14.84 -10.07
C VAL A 496 -5.82 -14.86 -11.49
N HIS A 497 -4.88 -15.78 -11.71
CA HIS A 497 -4.06 -16.01 -12.90
C HIS A 497 -4.75 -15.72 -14.24
N VAL A 498 -3.96 -15.22 -15.21
CA VAL A 498 -4.40 -14.89 -16.58
C VAL A 498 -5.00 -16.11 -17.32
N ASP A 499 -4.65 -17.33 -16.90
CA ASP A 499 -5.22 -18.61 -17.34
C ASP A 499 -5.75 -19.42 -16.13
N ALA A 500 -6.70 -18.85 -15.37
CA ALA A 500 -7.18 -19.41 -14.10
C ALA A 500 -7.64 -20.88 -14.18
N GLU A 501 -8.23 -21.30 -15.30
CA GLU A 501 -8.67 -22.69 -15.52
C GLU A 501 -7.48 -23.64 -15.67
N ASP A 502 -6.49 -23.26 -16.48
CA ASP A 502 -5.26 -24.04 -16.64
C ASP A 502 -4.44 -24.07 -15.35
N ALA A 503 -4.37 -22.96 -14.61
CA ALA A 503 -3.72 -22.91 -13.31
C ALA A 503 -4.41 -23.83 -12.29
N ALA A 504 -5.75 -23.86 -12.26
CA ALA A 504 -6.51 -24.76 -11.41
C ALA A 504 -6.26 -26.24 -11.78
N ARG A 505 -6.30 -26.56 -13.08
CA ARG A 505 -6.01 -27.89 -13.61
C ARG A 505 -4.58 -28.34 -13.29
N ALA A 506 -3.60 -27.46 -13.51
CA ALA A 506 -2.21 -27.70 -13.17
C ALA A 506 -2.03 -27.97 -11.67
N ARG A 507 -2.67 -27.18 -10.82
CA ARG A 507 -2.64 -27.38 -9.37
C ARG A 507 -3.26 -28.72 -8.96
N GLU A 508 -4.36 -29.12 -9.56
CA GLU A 508 -4.98 -30.43 -9.32
C GLU A 508 -4.04 -31.58 -9.69
N LEU A 509 -3.42 -31.52 -10.87
CA LEU A 509 -2.40 -32.47 -11.33
C LEU A 509 -1.21 -32.55 -10.36
N LEU A 510 -0.71 -31.40 -9.91
CA LEU A 510 0.40 -31.32 -8.96
C LEU A 510 0.03 -31.94 -7.61
N ILE A 511 -1.15 -31.65 -7.07
CA ILE A 511 -1.61 -32.22 -5.79
C ILE A 511 -1.78 -33.74 -5.92
N ARG A 512 -2.40 -34.20 -7.01
CA ARG A 512 -2.72 -35.60 -7.22
C ARG A 512 -1.48 -36.48 -7.39
N TYR A 513 -0.55 -36.10 -8.26
CA TYR A 513 0.60 -36.94 -8.62
C TYR A 513 1.93 -36.48 -8.02
N GLY A 514 2.00 -35.24 -7.54
CA GLY A 514 3.23 -34.66 -7.03
C GLY A 514 4.17 -34.12 -8.09
N GLY A 515 5.38 -33.77 -7.64
CA GLY A 515 6.43 -33.15 -8.44
C GLY A 515 7.79 -33.23 -7.73
N SER A 516 8.74 -32.41 -8.16
CA SER A 516 10.00 -32.20 -7.43
C SER A 516 9.80 -31.23 -6.25
N THR A 517 10.85 -31.01 -5.47
CA THR A 517 10.82 -30.13 -4.28
C THR A 517 10.43 -28.70 -4.61
N LEU A 518 10.67 -28.23 -5.84
CA LEU A 518 10.33 -26.88 -6.30
C LEU A 518 9.01 -26.81 -7.07
N SER A 519 8.32 -27.92 -7.32
CA SER A 519 7.16 -27.92 -8.23
C SER A 519 5.98 -27.06 -7.78
N PHE A 520 5.88 -26.68 -6.49
CA PHE A 520 4.85 -25.77 -6.03
C PHE A 520 5.01 -24.34 -6.59
N ILE A 521 6.23 -23.93 -6.97
CA ILE A 521 6.52 -22.65 -7.65
C ILE A 521 5.76 -22.56 -8.99
N SER A 522 5.42 -23.70 -9.59
CA SER A 522 4.62 -23.75 -10.81
C SER A 522 3.28 -23.04 -10.64
N THR A 523 2.72 -23.02 -9.42
CA THR A 523 1.43 -22.39 -9.11
C THR A 523 1.49 -20.87 -9.00
N TRP A 524 2.69 -20.26 -9.00
CA TRP A 524 2.84 -18.82 -8.87
C TRP A 524 2.37 -18.05 -10.11
N ASP A 525 2.06 -16.78 -9.90
CA ASP A 525 1.60 -15.89 -10.97
C ASP A 525 2.66 -15.71 -12.06
N GLY A 526 2.18 -15.64 -13.30
CA GLY A 526 2.99 -15.41 -14.49
C GLY A 526 3.47 -16.68 -15.22
N ASN A 527 3.11 -17.86 -14.74
CA ASN A 527 3.34 -19.12 -15.47
C ASN A 527 2.15 -19.43 -16.40
N HIS A 528 2.48 -19.86 -17.62
CA HIS A 528 1.60 -20.61 -18.50
C HIS A 528 1.86 -22.10 -18.33
N TYR A 529 0.93 -22.93 -18.76
CA TYR A 529 1.03 -24.39 -18.64
C TYR A 529 0.85 -25.04 -20.00
N TRP A 530 1.82 -25.85 -20.39
CA TRP A 530 1.64 -26.80 -21.48
C TRP A 530 1.20 -28.13 -20.86
N PHE A 531 0.13 -28.73 -21.37
CA PHE A 531 -0.32 -30.05 -20.98
C PHE A 531 0.01 -31.05 -22.08
N ASP A 532 0.35 -32.28 -21.70
CA ASP A 532 0.47 -33.36 -22.67
C ASP A 532 -0.90 -33.71 -23.29
N GLU A 533 -0.89 -34.47 -24.39
CA GLU A 533 -2.10 -34.80 -25.16
C GLU A 533 -3.21 -35.47 -24.31
N ARG A 534 -2.81 -36.19 -23.26
CA ARG A 534 -3.72 -36.88 -22.34
C ARG A 534 -4.11 -36.04 -21.13
N GLY A 535 -3.45 -34.92 -20.90
CA GLY A 535 -3.66 -34.10 -19.71
C GLY A 535 -3.15 -34.72 -18.42
N GLU A 536 -2.21 -35.66 -18.50
CA GLU A 536 -1.62 -36.41 -17.39
C GLU A 536 -0.31 -35.78 -16.89
N ALA A 537 0.33 -34.92 -17.69
CA ALA A 537 1.49 -34.13 -17.29
C ALA A 537 1.37 -32.68 -17.74
N ALA A 538 2.04 -31.79 -17.00
CA ALA A 538 2.13 -30.38 -17.33
C ALA A 538 3.56 -29.84 -17.18
N VAL A 539 3.90 -28.86 -18.02
CA VAL A 539 5.15 -28.10 -17.97
C VAL A 539 4.81 -26.62 -17.73
N PRO A 540 5.21 -26.05 -16.58
CA PRO A 540 4.99 -24.65 -16.30
C PRO A 540 6.10 -23.81 -16.94
N TYR A 541 5.75 -22.73 -17.64
CA TYR A 541 6.71 -21.92 -18.38
C TYR A 541 6.33 -20.45 -18.51
N ARG A 542 7.32 -19.61 -18.79
CA ARG A 542 7.16 -18.19 -19.14
C ARG A 542 7.83 -17.93 -20.47
N VAL A 543 7.16 -17.19 -21.36
CA VAL A 543 7.76 -16.78 -22.63
C VAL A 543 8.40 -15.41 -22.48
N ILE A 544 9.72 -15.34 -22.64
CA ILE A 544 10.46 -14.09 -22.59
C ILE A 544 11.24 -13.93 -23.89
N ALA A 545 10.79 -12.97 -24.72
CA ALA A 545 11.22 -12.84 -26.11
C ALA A 545 10.96 -14.13 -26.89
N THR A 546 12.01 -14.89 -27.23
CA THR A 546 11.92 -16.15 -27.99
C THR A 546 12.25 -17.37 -27.12
N VAL A 547 12.39 -17.21 -25.80
CA VAL A 547 12.75 -18.31 -24.89
C VAL A 547 11.53 -18.70 -24.05
N ALA A 548 11.16 -19.97 -24.08
CA ALA A 548 10.19 -20.58 -23.19
C ALA A 548 10.93 -21.14 -21.97
N LEU A 549 10.96 -20.37 -20.89
CA LEU A 549 11.72 -20.65 -19.68
C LEU A 549 10.83 -21.35 -18.64
N THR A 550 11.17 -22.57 -18.24
CA THR A 550 10.34 -23.34 -17.27
C THR A 550 10.60 -22.94 -15.82
N THR A 551 9.62 -23.20 -14.95
CA THR A 551 9.74 -23.07 -13.49
C THR A 551 9.86 -24.45 -12.84
N GLY A 552 11.02 -25.08 -12.99
CA GLY A 552 11.28 -26.43 -12.48
C GLY A 552 10.87 -27.56 -13.44
N ASP A 553 10.77 -28.76 -12.89
CA ASP A 553 10.47 -29.99 -13.63
C ASP A 553 9.02 -30.05 -14.16
N PRO A 554 8.76 -30.84 -15.21
CA PRO A 554 7.41 -31.33 -15.48
C PRO A 554 6.80 -32.03 -14.26
N PHE A 555 5.52 -31.85 -14.01
CA PHE A 555 4.78 -32.51 -12.94
C PHE A 555 3.54 -33.25 -13.48
N GLY A 556 2.97 -34.15 -12.70
CA GLY A 556 1.92 -35.08 -13.14
C GLY A 556 2.33 -36.54 -13.04
N GLU A 557 1.66 -37.41 -13.79
CA GLU A 557 1.85 -38.87 -13.75
C GLU A 557 3.30 -39.25 -14.13
N PRO A 558 3.95 -40.20 -13.41
CA PRO A 558 5.37 -40.53 -13.61
C PRO A 558 5.82 -40.86 -15.04
N GLU A 559 5.06 -41.64 -15.81
CA GLU A 559 5.37 -41.96 -17.20
C GLU A 559 5.13 -40.77 -18.13
N ALA A 560 4.05 -40.02 -17.92
CA ALA A 560 3.70 -38.84 -18.68
C ALA A 560 4.75 -37.72 -18.50
N ARG A 561 5.27 -37.53 -17.27
CA ARG A 561 6.34 -36.57 -16.98
C ARG A 561 7.60 -36.81 -17.81
N ARG A 562 7.99 -38.08 -18.02
CA ARG A 562 9.18 -38.41 -18.82
C ARG A 562 8.98 -38.06 -20.31
N ARG A 563 7.77 -38.24 -20.83
CA ARG A 563 7.42 -37.84 -22.21
C ARG A 563 7.22 -36.33 -22.38
N ALA A 564 6.88 -35.63 -21.30
CA ALA A 564 6.56 -34.21 -21.31
C ALA A 564 7.70 -33.32 -21.83
N VAL A 565 8.96 -33.69 -21.59
CA VAL A 565 10.13 -32.94 -22.10
C VAL A 565 10.12 -32.88 -23.62
N ALA A 566 9.94 -34.03 -24.29
CA ALA A 566 9.90 -34.12 -25.74
C ALA A 566 8.63 -33.47 -26.33
N GLY A 567 7.48 -33.63 -25.66
CA GLY A 567 6.23 -33.00 -26.09
C GLY A 567 6.29 -31.47 -26.02
N PHE A 568 6.81 -30.93 -24.92
CA PHE A 568 6.99 -29.49 -24.74
C PHE A 568 8.04 -28.92 -25.70
N ALA A 569 9.12 -29.67 -25.97
CA ALA A 569 10.11 -29.28 -26.98
C ALA A 569 9.46 -29.10 -28.36
N ARG A 570 8.63 -30.04 -28.80
CA ARG A 570 7.90 -29.96 -30.07
C ARG A 570 6.93 -28.77 -30.09
N TYR A 571 6.21 -28.57 -29.00
CA TYR A 571 5.30 -27.43 -28.84
C TYR A 571 6.01 -26.08 -28.97
N CYS A 572 7.23 -25.97 -28.44
CA CYS A 572 8.07 -24.78 -28.57
C CYS A 572 8.60 -24.60 -30.00
N ASP A 573 9.04 -25.70 -30.63
CA ASP A 573 9.55 -25.70 -32.02
C ASP A 573 8.50 -25.19 -33.02
N GLU A 574 7.25 -25.69 -32.92
CA GLU A 574 6.11 -25.23 -33.73
C GLU A 574 5.82 -23.73 -33.61
N ARG A 575 6.29 -23.08 -32.52
CA ARG A 575 6.08 -21.66 -32.22
C ARG A 575 7.34 -20.81 -32.40
N GLY A 576 8.44 -21.41 -32.85
CA GLY A 576 9.73 -20.75 -32.98
C GLY A 576 10.33 -20.31 -31.65
N TRP A 577 10.00 -21.02 -30.56
CA TRP A 577 10.55 -20.75 -29.23
C TRP A 577 11.69 -21.71 -28.91
N THR A 578 12.71 -21.19 -28.21
CA THR A 578 13.75 -22.02 -27.62
C THR A 578 13.30 -22.51 -26.24
N PRO A 579 13.10 -23.82 -26.03
CA PRO A 579 12.82 -24.35 -24.71
C PRO A 579 14.07 -24.26 -23.81
N CYS A 580 13.87 -23.83 -22.57
CA CYS A 580 14.90 -23.86 -21.53
C CYS A 580 14.29 -24.37 -20.22
N PHE A 581 14.69 -25.57 -19.81
CA PHE A 581 14.29 -26.13 -18.53
C PHE A 581 15.21 -25.62 -17.44
N TYR A 582 14.70 -24.85 -16.47
CA TYR A 582 15.52 -24.17 -15.48
C TYR A 582 15.25 -24.65 -14.07
N SER A 583 16.32 -24.92 -13.31
CA SER A 583 16.27 -25.49 -11.95
C SER A 583 15.55 -26.83 -11.88
N VAL A 584 15.88 -27.73 -12.80
CA VAL A 584 15.28 -29.08 -12.92
C VAL A 584 16.14 -30.15 -12.29
N THR A 585 15.53 -31.28 -11.93
CA THR A 585 16.21 -32.45 -11.37
C THR A 585 16.99 -33.25 -12.41
N ALA A 586 17.73 -34.26 -11.94
CA ALA A 586 18.44 -35.21 -12.78
C ALA A 586 17.52 -35.98 -13.75
N ASP A 587 16.26 -36.23 -13.37
CA ASP A 587 15.31 -36.97 -14.21
C ASP A 587 14.98 -36.19 -15.49
N THR A 588 14.68 -34.90 -15.37
CA THR A 588 14.43 -34.03 -16.54
C THR A 588 15.69 -33.86 -17.38
N ARG A 589 16.86 -33.74 -16.75
CA ARG A 589 18.14 -33.72 -17.46
C ARG A 589 18.31 -35.00 -18.29
N GLN A 590 18.08 -36.17 -17.70
CA GLN A 590 18.23 -37.46 -18.40
C GLN A 590 17.27 -37.57 -19.59
N ALA A 591 16.01 -37.13 -19.44
CA ALA A 591 15.04 -37.10 -20.53
C ALA A 591 15.47 -36.18 -21.68
N ALA A 592 16.09 -35.05 -21.37
CA ALA A 592 16.61 -34.12 -22.38
C ALA A 592 17.94 -34.59 -23.01
N ASP A 593 18.80 -35.31 -22.28
CA ASP A 593 20.01 -35.92 -22.82
C ASP A 593 19.65 -36.93 -23.94
N GLN A 594 18.50 -37.61 -23.85
CA GLN A 594 17.96 -38.48 -24.91
C GLN A 594 17.57 -37.71 -26.18
N LEU A 595 17.31 -36.40 -26.08
CA LEU A 595 17.05 -35.50 -27.21
C LEU A 595 18.33 -34.85 -27.75
N GLY A 596 19.50 -35.22 -27.23
CA GLY A 596 20.79 -34.65 -27.61
C GLY A 596 21.05 -33.25 -27.05
N TRP A 597 20.29 -32.83 -26.04
CA TRP A 597 20.42 -31.49 -25.45
C TRP A 597 21.64 -31.37 -24.53
N ARG A 598 21.96 -30.14 -24.17
CA ARG A 598 23.04 -29.81 -23.23
C ARG A 598 22.47 -29.41 -21.88
N SER A 599 23.21 -29.71 -20.82
CA SER A 599 22.84 -29.37 -19.46
C SER A 599 23.99 -28.69 -18.72
N LEU A 600 23.63 -27.84 -17.77
CA LEU A 600 24.53 -27.12 -16.87
C LEU A 600 23.97 -27.22 -15.45
N GLN A 601 24.77 -27.62 -14.47
CA GLN A 601 24.37 -27.50 -13.07
C GLN A 601 24.36 -26.03 -12.65
N VAL A 602 23.22 -25.54 -12.17
CA VAL A 602 23.02 -24.12 -11.80
C VAL A 602 22.82 -23.92 -10.30
N ALA A 603 22.36 -24.95 -9.58
CA ALA A 603 22.12 -24.88 -8.14
C ALA A 603 22.21 -26.28 -7.50
N GLU A 604 22.20 -26.32 -6.17
CA GLU A 604 21.92 -27.53 -5.39
C GLU A 604 20.74 -27.28 -4.46
N ASP A 605 19.78 -28.22 -4.45
CA ASP A 605 18.79 -28.29 -3.38
C ASP A 605 19.45 -28.81 -2.11
N THR A 606 18.96 -28.34 -0.97
CA THR A 606 19.44 -28.74 0.35
C THR A 606 18.29 -29.37 1.12
N VAL A 607 18.22 -30.70 1.08
CA VAL A 607 17.11 -31.49 1.63
C VAL A 607 17.51 -32.09 2.96
N VAL A 608 16.71 -31.89 4.01
CA VAL A 608 16.93 -32.42 5.35
C VAL A 608 15.91 -33.53 5.61
N PRO A 609 16.35 -34.81 5.74
CA PRO A 609 15.48 -35.90 6.15
C PRO A 609 14.97 -35.70 7.58
N LEU A 610 13.68 -35.93 7.81
CA LEU A 610 13.02 -35.68 9.10
C LEU A 610 12.88 -36.90 10.03
N PRO A 611 12.61 -38.14 9.54
CA PRO A 611 12.33 -39.29 10.40
C PRO A 611 13.37 -39.50 11.51
N ASP A 612 14.66 -39.41 11.17
CA ASP A 612 15.76 -39.63 12.10
C ASP A 612 16.36 -38.33 12.67
N LEU A 613 15.76 -37.17 12.37
CA LEU A 613 16.30 -35.88 12.80
C LEU A 613 16.29 -35.74 14.33
N ALA A 614 17.47 -35.56 14.91
CA ALA A 614 17.65 -35.19 16.31
C ALA A 614 18.79 -34.17 16.43
N PHE A 615 18.52 -33.03 17.05
CA PHE A 615 19.49 -31.94 17.21
C PHE A 615 20.51 -32.23 18.33
N THR A 616 21.13 -33.41 18.33
CA THR A 616 22.05 -33.87 19.39
C THR A 616 23.51 -33.91 18.93
N GLY A 617 24.45 -33.56 19.80
CA GLY A 617 25.89 -33.61 19.50
C GLY A 617 26.48 -32.28 19.02
N LYS A 618 27.79 -32.30 18.68
CA LYS A 618 28.58 -31.09 18.39
C LYS A 618 28.18 -30.38 17.09
N LYS A 619 27.79 -31.15 16.06
CA LYS A 619 27.40 -30.59 14.74
C LYS A 619 26.16 -29.70 14.81
N TRP A 620 25.30 -29.88 15.83
CA TRP A 620 24.05 -29.14 16.03
C TRP A 620 24.13 -28.01 17.07
N GLN A 621 25.35 -27.63 17.48
CA GLN A 621 25.57 -26.64 18.54
C GLN A 621 24.93 -25.28 18.23
N ASP A 622 25.07 -24.78 16.99
CA ASP A 622 24.45 -23.51 16.56
C ASP A 622 22.93 -23.54 16.73
N ILE A 623 22.30 -24.64 16.28
CA ILE A 623 20.85 -24.82 16.32
C ILE A 623 20.34 -24.89 17.76
N ARG A 624 20.98 -25.72 18.59
CA ARG A 624 20.67 -25.82 20.03
C ARG A 624 20.86 -24.49 20.77
N THR A 625 21.88 -23.73 20.40
CA THR A 625 22.15 -22.41 21.02
C THR A 625 21.00 -21.45 20.71
N SER A 626 20.52 -21.42 19.47
CA SER A 626 19.38 -20.61 19.07
C SER A 626 18.08 -21.04 19.75
N LEU A 627 17.78 -22.35 19.83
CA LEU A 627 16.59 -22.86 20.54
C LEU A 627 16.60 -22.48 22.02
N ASN A 628 17.72 -22.72 22.72
CA ASN A 628 17.86 -22.38 24.14
C ASN A 628 17.75 -20.87 24.39
N LYS A 629 18.28 -20.05 23.48
CA LYS A 629 18.24 -18.60 23.61
C LYS A 629 16.83 -18.05 23.37
N ALA A 630 16.10 -18.58 22.38
CA ALA A 630 14.70 -18.24 22.16
C ALA A 630 13.86 -18.54 23.42
N GLY A 631 14.03 -19.72 24.02
CA GLY A 631 13.35 -20.07 25.27
C GLY A 631 13.67 -19.12 26.43
N LYS A 632 14.93 -18.68 26.59
CA LYS A 632 15.33 -17.70 27.62
C LYS A 632 14.75 -16.31 27.39
N GLU A 633 14.59 -15.90 26.13
CA GLU A 633 14.03 -14.61 25.75
C GLU A 633 12.49 -14.64 25.61
N GLY A 634 11.85 -15.77 25.90
CA GLY A 634 10.39 -15.91 25.81
C GLY A 634 9.86 -15.85 24.37
N ILE A 635 10.68 -16.22 23.39
CA ILE A 635 10.33 -16.22 21.97
C ILE A 635 9.74 -17.57 21.58
N THR A 636 8.57 -17.54 20.96
CA THR A 636 7.84 -18.73 20.48
C THR A 636 7.71 -18.73 18.96
N ALA A 637 7.58 -19.92 18.39
CA ALA A 637 7.29 -20.11 16.97
C ALA A 637 5.79 -20.42 16.79
N GLU A 638 5.10 -19.65 15.95
CA GLU A 638 3.65 -19.78 15.70
C GLU A 638 3.37 -20.03 14.21
N TRP A 639 2.55 -21.04 13.92
CA TRP A 639 2.07 -21.31 12.57
C TRP A 639 0.87 -20.43 12.22
N TRP A 640 0.87 -19.91 10.99
CA TRP A 640 -0.22 -19.13 10.43
C TRP A 640 -0.40 -19.45 8.95
N THR A 641 -1.63 -19.33 8.45
CA THR A 641 -1.87 -18.97 7.05
C THR A 641 -1.87 -17.45 6.94
N TRP A 642 -1.62 -16.90 5.76
CA TRP A 642 -1.68 -15.44 5.58
C TRP A 642 -3.08 -14.85 5.80
N GLN A 643 -4.13 -15.62 5.56
CA GLN A 643 -5.52 -15.20 5.78
C GLN A 643 -5.83 -15.12 7.27
N ASP A 644 -5.37 -16.12 8.04
CA ASP A 644 -5.71 -16.28 9.46
C ASP A 644 -4.81 -15.44 10.38
N ALA A 645 -3.62 -15.05 9.90
CA ALA A 645 -2.71 -14.19 10.64
C ALA A 645 -3.37 -12.84 11.04
N PRO A 646 -3.28 -12.43 12.32
CA PRO A 646 -3.80 -11.15 12.78
C PRO A 646 -3.23 -9.99 11.97
N ILE A 647 -4.04 -8.93 11.77
CA ILE A 647 -3.63 -7.73 11.00
C ILE A 647 -2.29 -7.18 11.50
N ALA A 648 -2.12 -7.10 12.83
CA ALA A 648 -0.87 -6.64 13.44
C ALA A 648 0.35 -7.51 13.10
N ILE A 649 0.19 -8.83 12.96
CA ILE A 649 1.29 -9.73 12.55
C ILE A 649 1.58 -9.54 11.06
N ARG A 650 0.55 -9.48 10.20
CA ARG A 650 0.71 -9.23 8.76
C ARG A 650 1.42 -7.91 8.48
N ASP A 651 1.08 -6.87 9.22
CA ASP A 651 1.72 -5.56 9.09
C ASP A 651 3.19 -5.58 9.49
N GLN A 652 3.53 -6.34 10.54
CA GLN A 652 4.93 -6.56 10.91
C GLN A 652 5.69 -7.36 9.85
N ILE A 653 5.09 -8.40 9.27
CA ILE A 653 5.68 -9.17 8.16
C ILE A 653 5.95 -8.27 6.95
N ARG A 654 4.97 -7.43 6.54
CA ARG A 654 5.17 -6.44 5.47
C ARG A 654 6.32 -5.49 5.82
N SER A 655 6.40 -5.02 7.06
CA SER A 655 7.49 -4.13 7.51
C SER A 655 8.87 -4.78 7.45
N ILE A 656 8.99 -6.04 7.85
CA ILE A 656 10.26 -6.79 7.76
C ILE A 656 10.63 -7.01 6.30
N SER A 657 9.64 -7.31 5.46
CA SER A 657 9.82 -7.51 4.02
C SER A 657 10.36 -6.27 3.32
N GLU A 658 9.78 -5.09 3.56
CA GLU A 658 10.27 -3.84 2.95
C GLU A 658 11.65 -3.42 3.46
N GLU A 659 11.92 -3.61 4.75
CA GLU A 659 13.23 -3.31 5.33
C GLU A 659 14.32 -4.08 4.59
N TRP A 660 14.08 -5.37 4.34
CA TRP A 660 14.97 -6.23 3.56
C TRP A 660 15.16 -5.74 2.11
N VAL A 661 14.09 -5.36 1.39
CA VAL A 661 14.17 -4.84 0.02
C VAL A 661 14.95 -3.52 -0.02
N SER A 662 14.69 -2.64 0.95
CA SER A 662 15.36 -1.36 1.07
C SER A 662 16.88 -1.54 1.28
N ASP A 663 17.30 -2.49 2.11
CA ASP A 663 18.72 -2.68 2.40
C ASP A 663 19.53 -3.26 1.21
N LYS A 664 18.90 -4.08 0.36
CA LYS A 664 19.58 -4.82 -0.72
C LYS A 664 19.90 -3.99 -1.98
N GLY A 665 19.33 -2.79 -2.12
CA GLY A 665 19.66 -1.86 -3.21
C GLY A 665 19.27 -2.32 -4.62
N LEU A 666 18.52 -3.41 -4.73
CA LEU A 666 17.87 -3.91 -5.95
C LEU A 666 16.35 -4.02 -5.71
N PRO A 667 15.52 -3.96 -6.76
CA PRO A 667 14.11 -4.30 -6.64
C PRO A 667 13.94 -5.76 -6.20
N GLU A 668 12.77 -6.06 -5.65
CA GLU A 668 12.38 -7.44 -5.32
C GLU A 668 12.47 -8.32 -6.58
N MET A 669 13.14 -9.47 -6.44
CA MET A 669 13.24 -10.45 -7.52
C MET A 669 12.01 -11.35 -7.52
N GLY A 670 11.67 -11.90 -8.68
CA GLY A 670 10.59 -12.90 -8.82
C GLY A 670 11.09 -14.18 -9.49
N PHE A 671 10.18 -14.86 -10.20
CA PHE A 671 10.42 -16.09 -10.96
C PHE A 671 10.55 -17.36 -10.09
N THR A 672 11.71 -17.62 -9.48
CA THR A 672 11.89 -18.77 -8.54
C THR A 672 12.14 -18.33 -7.09
N LEU A 673 11.98 -17.03 -6.81
CA LEU A 673 12.05 -16.44 -5.48
C LEU A 673 10.71 -15.80 -5.14
N GLY A 674 10.06 -16.24 -4.06
CA GLY A 674 8.78 -15.73 -3.62
C GLY A 674 8.86 -14.36 -2.95
N GLY A 675 7.83 -13.55 -3.17
CA GLY A 675 7.57 -12.28 -2.51
C GLY A 675 6.49 -12.39 -1.44
N LEU A 676 5.90 -11.24 -1.09
CA LEU A 676 4.76 -11.21 -0.15
C LEU A 676 3.46 -11.74 -0.77
N GLU A 677 3.36 -11.77 -2.10
CA GLU A 677 2.15 -12.15 -2.82
C GLU A 677 1.94 -13.66 -2.72
N GLU A 678 3.01 -14.44 -2.84
CA GLU A 678 3.03 -15.91 -2.74
C GLU A 678 2.67 -16.41 -1.34
N LEU A 679 2.89 -15.60 -0.29
CA LEU A 679 2.45 -15.94 1.07
C LEU A 679 0.92 -16.05 1.19
N ALA A 680 0.18 -15.42 0.28
CA ALA A 680 -1.28 -15.41 0.30
C ALA A 680 -1.90 -16.72 -0.21
N ASP A 681 -1.12 -17.68 -0.70
CA ASP A 681 -1.65 -18.99 -1.07
C ASP A 681 -2.13 -19.76 0.18
N PRO A 682 -3.38 -20.28 0.22
CA PRO A 682 -3.90 -21.00 1.39
C PRO A 682 -3.12 -22.27 1.77
N ALA A 683 -2.39 -22.88 0.84
CA ALA A 683 -1.57 -24.05 1.10
C ALA A 683 -0.17 -23.70 1.62
N VAL A 684 0.25 -22.43 1.53
CA VAL A 684 1.52 -21.95 2.07
C VAL A 684 1.38 -21.68 3.56
N ARG A 685 2.27 -22.28 4.35
CA ARG A 685 2.32 -22.08 5.80
C ARG A 685 3.39 -21.04 6.14
N VAL A 686 3.06 -20.11 7.02
CA VAL A 686 3.97 -19.07 7.50
C VAL A 686 4.29 -19.33 8.97
N LEU A 687 5.57 -19.55 9.28
CA LEU A 687 6.04 -19.68 10.65
C LEU A 687 6.64 -18.35 11.11
N VAL A 688 6.18 -17.85 12.26
CA VAL A 688 6.57 -16.54 12.78
C VAL A 688 7.20 -16.69 14.16
N ALA A 689 8.34 -16.04 14.40
CA ALA A 689 8.97 -15.97 15.71
C ALA A 689 8.49 -14.71 16.44
N VAL A 690 7.77 -14.89 17.54
CA VAL A 690 7.11 -13.80 18.29
C VAL A 690 7.53 -13.81 19.76
N ASP A 691 7.67 -12.63 20.37
CA ASP A 691 7.86 -12.49 21.82
C ASP A 691 6.52 -12.26 22.57
N ALA A 692 6.60 -12.11 23.89
CA ALA A 692 5.45 -11.84 24.76
C ALA A 692 4.71 -10.54 24.41
N ASP A 693 5.39 -9.56 23.82
CA ASP A 693 4.83 -8.28 23.37
C ASP A 693 4.22 -8.36 21.95
N ARG A 694 4.16 -9.57 21.35
CA ARG A 694 3.73 -9.84 19.97
C ARG A 694 4.64 -9.18 18.92
N THR A 695 5.88 -8.90 19.26
CA THR A 695 6.89 -8.43 18.30
C THR A 695 7.37 -9.59 17.45
N VAL A 696 7.24 -9.46 16.14
CA VAL A 696 7.78 -10.43 15.18
C VAL A 696 9.28 -10.18 15.01
N HIS A 697 10.11 -11.17 15.31
CA HIS A 697 11.57 -11.11 15.13
C HIS A 697 12.01 -11.65 13.77
N GLY A 698 11.24 -12.55 13.16
CA GLY A 698 11.50 -13.12 11.85
C GLY A 698 10.37 -14.06 11.41
N LEU A 699 10.41 -14.45 10.14
CA LEU A 699 9.46 -15.40 9.56
C LEU A 699 10.09 -16.30 8.50
N THR A 700 9.48 -17.47 8.31
CA THR A 700 9.71 -18.38 7.19
C THR A 700 8.39 -18.79 6.53
N SER A 701 8.38 -19.03 5.21
CA SER A 701 7.25 -19.64 4.50
C SER A 701 7.62 -21.00 3.93
N TRP A 702 6.64 -21.90 3.94
CA TRP A 702 6.83 -23.29 3.56
C TRP A 702 5.76 -23.70 2.56
N MET A 703 6.21 -24.12 1.39
CA MET A 703 5.39 -24.64 0.31
C MET A 703 5.30 -26.17 0.43
N PRO A 704 4.11 -26.77 0.23
CA PRO A 704 3.97 -28.21 0.31
C PRO A 704 4.55 -28.90 -0.93
N VAL A 705 5.15 -30.07 -0.72
CA VAL A 705 5.52 -31.04 -1.76
C VAL A 705 4.56 -32.22 -1.66
N TYR A 706 3.79 -32.44 -2.72
CA TYR A 706 2.74 -33.45 -2.74
C TYR A 706 3.22 -34.80 -3.28
N ARG A 707 2.56 -35.86 -2.83
CA ARG A 707 2.54 -37.20 -3.42
C ARG A 707 1.18 -37.83 -3.10
N ASP A 708 0.51 -38.39 -4.11
CA ASP A 708 -0.77 -39.07 -3.96
C ASP A 708 -1.85 -38.27 -3.18
N GLY A 709 -1.94 -36.96 -3.44
CA GLY A 709 -2.91 -36.07 -2.80
C GLY A 709 -2.53 -35.54 -1.41
N ALA A 710 -1.42 -35.99 -0.82
CA ALA A 710 -0.98 -35.60 0.52
C ALA A 710 0.38 -34.87 0.50
N PRO A 711 0.62 -33.88 1.39
CA PRO A 711 1.93 -33.26 1.52
C PRO A 711 2.90 -34.22 2.22
N VAL A 712 3.95 -34.63 1.51
CA VAL A 712 5.00 -35.53 2.05
C VAL A 712 6.26 -34.78 2.46
N GLY A 713 6.42 -33.53 2.06
CA GLY A 713 7.54 -32.68 2.44
C GLY A 713 7.23 -31.20 2.27
N TRP A 714 8.15 -30.35 2.70
CA TRP A 714 7.95 -28.89 2.71
C TRP A 714 9.19 -28.14 2.23
N THR A 715 9.01 -27.17 1.35
CA THR A 715 10.08 -26.38 0.75
C THR A 715 10.05 -24.96 1.27
N LEU A 716 11.18 -24.50 1.82
CA LEU A 716 11.39 -23.13 2.25
C LEU A 716 11.43 -22.19 1.03
N ASP A 717 10.52 -21.22 0.99
CA ASP A 717 10.50 -20.21 -0.07
C ASP A 717 10.98 -18.85 0.47
N PHE A 718 10.29 -18.35 1.48
CA PHE A 718 10.52 -17.03 2.04
C PHE A 718 11.23 -17.15 3.39
N MET A 719 12.30 -16.37 3.61
CA MET A 719 12.85 -16.19 4.95
C MET A 719 13.37 -14.77 5.15
N ARG A 720 12.80 -14.03 6.12
CA ARG A 720 13.23 -12.65 6.43
C ARG A 720 13.23 -12.38 7.92
N ARG A 721 14.23 -11.64 8.39
CA ARG A 721 14.40 -11.28 9.80
C ARG A 721 14.37 -9.77 9.98
N ARG A 722 13.88 -9.33 11.13
CA ARG A 722 14.02 -7.95 11.58
C ARG A 722 15.49 -7.60 11.80
N SER A 723 15.89 -6.37 11.47
CA SER A 723 17.26 -5.88 11.66
C SER A 723 17.71 -5.94 13.13
N GLU A 724 16.90 -5.35 14.02
CA GLU A 724 17.07 -5.33 15.48
C GLU A 724 16.37 -6.52 16.17
N GLY A 725 16.19 -7.63 15.45
CA GLY A 725 15.52 -8.84 15.95
C GLY A 725 16.44 -9.77 16.75
N PHE A 726 15.83 -10.84 17.26
CA PHE A 726 16.53 -11.91 17.96
C PHE A 726 17.65 -12.53 17.10
N ARG A 727 18.88 -12.52 17.61
CA ARG A 727 20.01 -13.17 16.94
C ARG A 727 19.87 -14.69 17.03
N GLY A 728 19.85 -15.36 15.88
CA GLY A 728 19.58 -16.79 15.77
C GLY A 728 18.15 -17.13 15.34
N VAL A 729 17.33 -16.11 15.00
CA VAL A 729 15.91 -16.30 14.64
C VAL A 729 15.69 -17.25 13.46
N MET A 730 16.59 -17.27 12.48
CA MET A 730 16.46 -18.15 11.31
C MET A 730 16.79 -19.59 11.66
N GLU A 731 17.85 -19.82 12.43
CA GLU A 731 18.16 -21.13 13.00
C GLU A 731 16.99 -21.66 13.85
N PHE A 732 16.42 -20.81 14.70
CA PHE A 732 15.26 -21.15 15.53
C PHE A 732 14.03 -21.52 14.70
N LEU A 733 13.66 -20.71 13.71
CA LEU A 733 12.48 -20.96 12.88
C LEU A 733 12.60 -22.22 12.04
N ILE A 734 13.73 -22.44 11.38
CA ILE A 734 13.93 -23.65 10.56
C ILE A 734 13.96 -24.90 11.45
N ALA A 735 14.61 -24.84 12.61
CA ALA A 735 14.61 -25.95 13.55
C ALA A 735 13.22 -26.26 14.10
N SER A 736 12.45 -25.23 14.45
CA SER A 736 11.07 -25.38 14.93
C SER A 736 10.15 -25.95 13.85
N ALA A 737 10.31 -25.50 12.59
CA ALA A 737 9.59 -26.06 11.46
C ALA A 737 9.92 -27.55 11.24
N ALA A 738 11.21 -27.91 11.32
CA ALA A 738 11.66 -29.29 11.17
C ALA A 738 11.06 -30.23 12.22
N LEU A 739 11.00 -29.79 13.48
CA LEU A 739 10.37 -30.55 14.57
C LEU A 739 8.85 -30.67 14.36
N GLY A 740 8.17 -29.58 14.00
CA GLY A 740 6.73 -29.60 13.73
C GLY A 740 6.36 -30.53 12.58
N PHE A 741 7.05 -30.41 11.43
CA PHE A 741 6.77 -31.27 10.28
C PHE A 741 7.14 -32.74 10.53
N LYS A 742 8.15 -33.01 11.35
CA LYS A 742 8.47 -34.37 11.80
C LYS A 742 7.31 -34.97 12.61
N GLU A 743 6.70 -34.21 13.52
CA GLU A 743 5.55 -34.66 14.29
C GLU A 743 4.30 -34.89 13.41
N GLU A 744 4.15 -34.12 12.33
CA GLU A 744 3.11 -34.33 11.31
C GLU A 744 3.39 -35.52 10.37
N GLY A 745 4.55 -36.17 10.47
CA GLY A 745 4.93 -37.32 9.65
C GLY A 745 5.50 -36.98 8.27
N ALA A 746 5.98 -35.75 8.05
CA ALA A 746 6.65 -35.39 6.80
C ALA A 746 7.99 -36.15 6.66
N GLU A 747 8.33 -36.52 5.43
CA GLU A 747 9.54 -37.28 5.09
C GLU A 747 10.79 -36.38 5.09
N PHE A 748 10.66 -35.14 4.63
CA PHE A 748 11.77 -34.21 4.48
C PHE A 748 11.31 -32.74 4.52
N LEU A 749 12.25 -31.85 4.75
CA LEU A 749 12.14 -30.44 4.35
C LEU A 749 13.23 -30.08 3.35
N SER A 750 12.93 -29.23 2.38
CA SER A 750 13.91 -28.61 1.49
C SER A 750 14.15 -27.18 1.96
N LEU A 751 15.41 -26.78 2.10
CA LEU A 751 15.79 -25.38 2.31
C LEU A 751 15.89 -24.61 0.98
N SER A 752 15.36 -25.19 -0.12
CA SER A 752 15.39 -24.69 -1.49
C SER A 752 16.79 -24.57 -2.08
N GLY A 753 16.84 -24.27 -3.39
CA GLY A 753 18.04 -24.15 -4.18
C GLY A 753 19.01 -23.11 -3.62
N ALA A 754 20.27 -23.48 -3.50
CA ALA A 754 21.38 -22.57 -3.32
C ALA A 754 22.16 -22.48 -4.64
N PRO A 755 22.26 -21.30 -5.27
CA PRO A 755 22.99 -21.15 -6.52
C PRO A 755 24.45 -21.60 -6.34
N LEU A 756 25.00 -22.25 -7.38
CA LEU A 756 26.44 -22.41 -7.58
C LEU A 756 27.18 -23.28 -6.55
N ALA A 757 26.67 -24.49 -6.30
CA ALA A 757 27.45 -25.54 -5.66
C ALA A 757 27.90 -26.57 -6.72
N ARG A 758 29.20 -26.91 -6.66
CA ARG A 758 29.93 -27.67 -7.70
C ARG A 758 29.42 -29.09 -7.84
N ALA A 759 29.31 -29.56 -9.09
CA ALA A 759 28.99 -30.95 -9.43
C ALA A 759 29.94 -31.98 -8.79
N GLU A 760 31.23 -31.67 -8.66
CA GLU A 760 32.22 -32.60 -8.13
C GLU A 760 33.36 -31.85 -7.41
N ARG A 761 33.57 -32.18 -6.13
CA ARG A 761 34.77 -31.74 -5.40
C ARG A 761 35.93 -32.67 -5.78
N GLY A 762 36.54 -32.50 -6.96
CA GLY A 762 37.68 -33.34 -7.38
C GLY A 762 38.16 -33.24 -8.82
N THR A 763 37.38 -32.65 -9.74
CA THR A 763 37.70 -32.53 -11.18
C THR A 763 38.24 -31.14 -11.55
N GLU A 764 39.10 -31.09 -12.58
CA GLU A 764 39.67 -29.84 -13.13
C GLU A 764 38.55 -28.91 -13.64
N PRO A 765 38.52 -27.62 -13.23
CA PRO A 765 37.41 -26.72 -13.54
C PRO A 765 37.38 -26.34 -15.03
N SER A 766 36.24 -26.57 -15.69
CA SER A 766 36.00 -26.16 -17.07
C SER A 766 35.94 -24.63 -17.21
N THR A 767 36.04 -24.11 -18.44
CA THR A 767 35.91 -22.67 -18.72
C THR A 767 34.56 -22.11 -18.26
N LEU A 768 33.51 -22.91 -18.36
CA LEU A 768 32.16 -22.55 -17.95
C LEU A 768 32.00 -22.54 -16.41
N ASP A 769 32.68 -23.45 -15.71
CA ASP A 769 32.73 -23.46 -14.23
C ASP A 769 33.39 -22.19 -13.68
N ARG A 770 34.42 -21.68 -14.36
CA ARG A 770 35.10 -20.43 -13.98
C ARG A 770 34.18 -19.22 -14.16
N THR A 771 33.35 -19.21 -15.21
CA THR A 771 32.36 -18.16 -15.44
C THR A 771 31.25 -18.18 -14.38
N MET A 772 30.80 -19.37 -14.01
CA MET A 772 29.81 -19.59 -12.95
C MET A 772 30.37 -19.18 -11.58
N ASP A 773 31.60 -19.58 -11.24
CA ASP A 773 32.31 -19.15 -10.02
C ASP A 773 32.48 -17.61 -9.97
N TRP A 774 32.74 -16.96 -11.10
CA TRP A 774 32.79 -15.50 -11.19
C TRP A 774 31.41 -14.88 -10.94
N LEU A 775 30.35 -15.39 -11.57
CA LEU A 775 28.98 -14.89 -11.38
C LEU A 775 28.54 -14.99 -9.91
N GLY A 776 28.86 -16.10 -9.23
CA GLY A 776 28.61 -16.29 -7.80
C GLY A 776 29.32 -15.28 -6.92
N ARG A 777 30.60 -14.97 -7.22
CA ARG A 777 31.37 -13.94 -6.49
C ARG A 777 30.80 -12.55 -6.75
N SER A 778 30.45 -12.22 -7.98
CA SER A 778 29.88 -10.92 -8.34
C SER A 778 28.49 -10.73 -7.70
N MET A 779 27.68 -11.79 -7.54
CA MET A 779 26.37 -11.70 -6.89
C MET A 779 26.43 -11.76 -5.34
N GLU A 780 27.56 -12.11 -4.72
CA GLU A 780 27.70 -12.18 -3.25
C GLU A 780 27.41 -10.85 -2.53
N PRO A 781 27.93 -9.68 -2.97
CA PRO A 781 27.62 -8.39 -2.33
C PRO A 781 26.15 -7.98 -2.44
N VAL A 782 25.44 -8.55 -3.41
CA VAL A 782 24.07 -8.19 -3.76
C VAL A 782 23.09 -9.13 -3.05
N TYR A 783 23.28 -10.45 -3.17
CA TYR A 783 22.33 -11.45 -2.68
C TYR A 783 22.86 -12.31 -1.53
N GLY A 784 24.18 -12.57 -1.47
CA GLY A 784 24.79 -13.38 -0.42
C GLY A 784 24.58 -14.88 -0.62
N PHE A 785 24.72 -15.40 -1.84
CA PHE A 785 24.43 -16.81 -2.14
C PHE A 785 25.37 -17.78 -1.42
N ARG A 786 26.66 -17.47 -1.29
CA ARG A 786 27.63 -18.34 -0.59
C ARG A 786 27.40 -18.31 0.92
N SER A 787 27.13 -17.13 1.48
CA SER A 787 26.74 -17.00 2.89
C SER A 787 25.43 -17.74 3.20
N LEU A 788 24.45 -17.73 2.28
CA LEU A 788 23.22 -18.50 2.40
C LEU A 788 23.45 -20.01 2.34
N LEU A 789 24.28 -20.50 1.41
CA LEU A 789 24.64 -21.92 1.33
C LEU A 789 25.36 -22.40 2.61
N ALA A 790 26.32 -21.62 3.11
CA ALA A 790 27.02 -21.92 4.36
C ALA A 790 26.07 -21.93 5.56
N PHE A 791 25.07 -21.04 5.57
CA PHE A 791 24.01 -21.05 6.56
C PHE A 791 23.16 -22.34 6.49
N LYS A 792 22.70 -22.74 5.30
CA LYS A 792 21.92 -23.97 5.09
C LYS A 792 22.69 -25.23 5.50
N ALA A 793 24.01 -25.25 5.34
CA ALA A 793 24.87 -26.37 5.74
C ALA A 793 24.82 -26.68 7.26
N LYS A 794 24.40 -25.72 8.10
CA LYS A 794 24.22 -25.94 9.56
C LYS A 794 23.20 -27.03 9.87
N PHE A 795 22.25 -27.26 8.95
CA PHE A 795 21.16 -28.23 9.12
C PHE A 795 21.48 -29.63 8.60
N GLN A 796 22.75 -29.90 8.27
CA GLN A 796 23.21 -31.21 7.77
C GLN A 796 22.36 -31.74 6.58
N PRO A 797 22.09 -30.95 5.52
CA PRO A 797 21.26 -31.39 4.42
C PRO A 797 21.99 -32.39 3.51
N GLU A 798 21.21 -33.20 2.81
CA GLU A 798 21.58 -33.85 1.55
C GLU A 798 21.56 -32.82 0.42
N TYR A 799 22.63 -32.80 -0.38
CA TYR A 799 22.74 -31.91 -1.53
C TYR A 799 22.24 -32.63 -2.78
N ARG A 800 21.23 -32.07 -3.46
CA ARG A 800 20.68 -32.63 -4.71
C ARG A 800 20.93 -31.66 -5.86
N PRO A 801 21.66 -32.04 -6.92
CA PRO A 801 22.01 -31.12 -7.99
C PRO A 801 20.78 -30.70 -8.81
N MET A 802 20.75 -29.43 -9.21
CA MET A 802 19.75 -28.85 -10.10
C MET A 802 20.39 -28.33 -11.39
N TYR A 803 19.73 -28.57 -12.50
CA TYR A 803 20.24 -28.31 -13.84
C TYR A 803 19.44 -27.24 -14.57
N MET A 804 20.11 -26.54 -15.47
CA MET A 804 19.51 -25.83 -16.59
C MET A 804 19.79 -26.64 -17.85
N VAL A 805 18.77 -26.92 -18.63
CA VAL A 805 18.85 -27.77 -19.82
C VAL A 805 18.31 -27.03 -21.03
N TYR A 806 19.05 -27.10 -22.14
CA TYR A 806 18.80 -26.32 -23.34
C TYR A 806 19.28 -27.07 -24.60
N PRO A 807 18.65 -26.83 -25.77
CA PRO A 807 18.96 -27.58 -26.98
C PRO A 807 20.33 -27.24 -27.58
N ASP A 808 20.67 -25.94 -27.67
CA ASP A 808 21.86 -25.46 -28.37
C ASP A 808 22.61 -24.38 -27.55
N PRO A 809 23.94 -24.53 -27.34
CA PRO A 809 24.79 -23.49 -26.79
C PRO A 809 24.67 -22.10 -27.45
N ALA A 810 24.33 -22.02 -28.74
CA ALA A 810 24.11 -20.73 -29.42
C ALA A 810 22.98 -19.91 -28.78
N ALA A 811 22.01 -20.57 -28.12
CA ALA A 811 20.91 -19.91 -27.45
C ALA A 811 21.28 -19.32 -26.07
N LEU A 812 22.45 -19.64 -25.50
CA LEU A 812 22.83 -19.24 -24.13
C LEU A 812 22.75 -17.73 -23.89
N GLY A 813 23.08 -16.90 -24.88
CA GLY A 813 22.95 -15.44 -24.76
C GLY A 813 21.49 -15.00 -24.58
N SER A 814 20.59 -15.58 -25.38
CA SER A 814 19.15 -15.31 -25.30
C SER A 814 18.53 -15.85 -24.00
N ILE A 815 18.94 -17.05 -23.57
CA ILE A 815 18.52 -17.70 -22.32
C ILE A 815 18.98 -16.89 -21.11
N SER A 816 20.23 -16.44 -21.09
CA SER A 816 20.77 -15.61 -20.01
C SER A 816 20.00 -14.30 -19.87
N ARG A 817 19.65 -13.66 -21.01
CA ARG A 817 18.81 -12.47 -21.02
C ARG A 817 17.39 -12.77 -20.53
N ALA A 818 16.81 -13.90 -20.91
CA ALA A 818 15.49 -14.32 -20.46
C ALA A 818 15.46 -14.55 -18.95
N ILE A 819 16.43 -15.29 -18.40
CA ILE A 819 16.58 -15.51 -16.94
C ILE A 819 16.74 -14.18 -16.21
N GLY A 820 17.61 -13.28 -16.68
CA GLY A 820 17.80 -11.96 -16.07
C GLY A 820 16.52 -11.14 -16.04
N LYS A 821 15.72 -11.17 -17.11
CA LYS A 821 14.41 -10.49 -17.17
C LYS A 821 13.34 -11.21 -16.35
N ALA A 822 13.42 -12.54 -16.19
CA ALA A 822 12.51 -13.30 -15.33
C ALA A 822 12.70 -12.94 -13.85
N TYR A 823 13.96 -12.89 -13.39
CA TYR A 823 14.28 -12.51 -12.01
C TYR A 823 14.08 -11.01 -11.76
N LEU A 824 14.33 -10.15 -12.73
CA LEU A 824 14.27 -8.69 -12.60
C LEU A 824 13.41 -8.05 -13.71
N PRO A 825 12.09 -8.31 -13.74
CA PRO A 825 11.21 -7.88 -14.84
C PRO A 825 11.09 -6.36 -14.98
N HIS A 826 11.32 -5.62 -13.90
CA HIS A 826 11.15 -4.17 -13.82
C HIS A 826 12.47 -3.40 -13.62
N LEU A 827 13.61 -4.03 -13.92
CA LEU A 827 14.90 -3.36 -13.79
C LEU A 827 15.00 -2.18 -14.76
N THR A 828 15.13 -0.97 -14.21
CA THR A 828 15.34 0.23 -15.03
C THR A 828 16.78 0.28 -15.58
N PRO A 829 17.05 0.92 -16.73
CA PRO A 829 18.40 1.02 -17.29
C PRO A 829 19.41 1.64 -16.30
N ALA A 830 19.00 2.65 -15.53
CA ALA A 830 19.84 3.29 -14.51
C ALA A 830 20.20 2.35 -13.35
N GLN A 831 19.28 1.46 -12.95
CA GLN A 831 19.55 0.41 -11.97
C GLN A 831 20.45 -0.68 -12.55
N GLY A 832 20.27 -1.04 -13.83
CA GLY A 832 21.14 -1.95 -14.55
C GLY A 832 22.60 -1.47 -14.59
N VAL A 833 22.83 -0.20 -14.90
CA VAL A 833 24.18 0.41 -14.88
C VAL A 833 24.78 0.41 -13.47
N ARG A 834 23.97 0.71 -12.43
CA ARG A 834 24.44 0.62 -11.03
C ARG A 834 24.78 -0.80 -10.60
N LEU A 835 23.98 -1.77 -11.01
CA LEU A 835 24.23 -3.19 -10.76
C LEU A 835 25.55 -3.58 -11.44
N MET A 836 25.71 -3.27 -12.73
CA MET A 836 26.95 -3.54 -13.46
C MET A 836 28.17 -2.91 -12.79
N ARG A 837 28.09 -1.64 -12.34
CA ARG A 837 29.18 -0.98 -11.58
C ARG A 837 29.51 -1.66 -10.25
N LYS A 838 28.52 -2.24 -9.57
CA LYS A 838 28.74 -3.03 -8.34
C LYS A 838 29.30 -4.43 -8.64
N LEU A 839 28.97 -5.02 -9.79
CA LEU A 839 29.47 -6.32 -10.22
C LEU A 839 30.89 -6.25 -10.80
N SER A 840 31.27 -5.10 -11.37
CA SER A 840 32.58 -4.84 -11.99
C SER A 840 33.59 -4.19 -11.05
N GLY A 841 33.22 -3.91 -9.79
CA GLY A 841 33.99 -3.15 -8.81
C GLY A 841 34.64 -3.99 -7.74
#